data_AF-A0A946YBH3-F1
#
_entry.id   AF-A0A946YBH3-F1
#
_cell.length_a   1.000
_cell.length_b   1.000
_cell.length_c   1.000
_cell.angle_alpha   90.00
_cell.angle_beta   90.00
_cell.angle_gamma   90.00
#
_symmetry.space_group_name_H-M   'P 1'
#
loop_
_entity.id
_entity.type
_entity.pdbx_description
1 polymer ?
#
loop_
_entity_poly.entity_id
_entity_poly.type
_entity_poly.pdbx_seq_one_letter_code
_entity_poly.pdbx_strand_id
1 'polypeptide(L)'
;MTSRPTRSLLSNDLTSLKGVGPALAKKLEKLGLHIVEDLLFLLPLRYEDRTQLVRIGALEAGQRCLVSGEILLAEVAYRGRRNLLVRISDGSGQLTLRFFHFSRQQQAQFQAGMHVTCFGEVRRGKGAFEMIHPEYRLLREGQDSATNDALTPIYPATEGVQQGRLRYLTDQALHAMQKEPPAELLPEAVTQKLGMPSLADAIRYLHRPPPDADVETLQNGTHACQQRLAFEELLAHYLSLRSLRALAETEDAIALDDGGEQVRGFIDGLPFRLTGAQQRVVDEILADLARAHPMMRLVQGDVGSGKTVVAAIACLKAIACGVQVAIMAPTEILAEQHWRNFCAWFQPLGIEPAWLSGSQKAAARRQALEAIADGGAQLVVGTHALFQEGVAFERLALVVIDEQHRFGVHQRMALRDKGVGAQGHPHQLVMTATPIPRTLAMAAYADLDTSVIDELPPGRQPVTTIAIPSTRRGEIVERVRAAVAEGQQAYWVCPLIGESDVLDYEAAEKSYAMLTEALPELRVGLIHGRMRQVEKDKGMQAFKEGLIQVLVATTVIEVGVDVPNASLMIVENAERMGLSQLHQLRGRVGRGAAQSHCVLLYKGPLGRIAKERLAVLRNTNDGFVVAQRDLELRGPGELLGTRQTGLPDYRVANLVRDAELMPQVQVTAAEIGRSPARAAAIVRRWLGDAGRYGKV
;
A
#
# COMPACT_ATOMS: atom_id res chain seq x y z
N MET A 1 -14.18 35.35 40.62
CA MET A 1 -13.15 34.30 40.77
C MET A 1 -13.28 33.36 39.58
N THR A 2 -12.57 33.66 38.50
CA THR A 2 -12.53 32.85 37.27
C THR A 2 -11.62 31.65 37.50
N SER A 3 -12.21 30.46 37.62
CA SER A 3 -11.48 29.19 37.68
C SER A 3 -10.60 29.03 36.45
N ARG A 4 -9.28 29.04 36.62
CA ARG A 4 -8.33 28.60 35.59
C ARG A 4 -8.71 27.16 35.19
N PRO A 5 -8.80 26.82 33.91
CA PRO A 5 -9.03 25.44 33.51
C PRO A 5 -7.85 24.59 34.00
N THR A 6 -8.14 23.63 34.87
CA THR A 6 -7.19 22.62 35.33
C THR A 6 -6.69 21.87 34.10
N ARG A 7 -5.41 22.03 33.73
CA ARG A 7 -4.80 21.23 32.63
C ARG A 7 -4.87 19.75 33.00
N SER A 8 -5.45 18.94 32.12
CA SER A 8 -5.58 17.49 32.24
C SER A 8 -4.22 16.83 32.45
N LEU A 9 -4.13 15.82 33.33
CA LEU A 9 -2.87 15.10 33.59
C LEU A 9 -2.31 14.43 32.34
N LEU A 10 -3.19 13.98 31.45
CA LEU A 10 -2.83 13.32 30.18
C LEU A 10 -2.30 14.31 29.13
N SER A 11 -2.71 15.59 29.21
CA SER A 11 -2.29 16.65 28.28
C SER A 11 -0.95 17.29 28.61
N ASN A 12 -0.30 16.89 29.71
CA ASN A 12 0.99 17.42 30.13
C ASN A 12 2.14 16.88 29.28
N ASP A 13 3.21 17.67 29.15
CA ASP A 13 4.45 17.24 28.52
C ASP A 13 5.05 16.03 29.25
N LEU A 14 5.75 15.18 28.50
CA LEU A 14 6.43 14.00 29.05
C LEU A 14 7.45 14.32 30.14
N THR A 15 8.01 15.54 30.16
CA THR A 15 8.95 16.01 31.18
C THR A 15 8.31 16.11 32.58
N SER A 16 6.99 16.11 32.67
CA SER A 16 6.26 16.03 33.94
C SER A 16 6.37 14.66 34.60
N LEU A 17 6.70 13.60 33.85
CA LEU A 17 6.86 12.25 34.38
C LEU A 17 8.18 12.07 35.12
N LYS A 18 8.15 11.29 36.20
CA LYS A 18 9.36 11.02 36.98
C LYS A 18 10.35 10.26 36.10
N GLY A 19 11.59 10.75 36.06
CA GLY A 19 12.68 10.13 35.31
C GLY A 19 12.74 10.51 33.82
N VAL A 20 11.96 11.51 33.37
CA VAL A 20 12.06 12.10 32.02
C VAL A 20 12.71 13.47 32.11
N GLY A 21 14.01 13.54 31.82
CA GLY A 21 14.71 14.81 31.61
C GLY A 21 14.66 15.29 30.15
N PRO A 22 15.13 16.52 29.84
CA PRO A 22 15.09 17.08 28.48
C PRO A 22 15.76 16.20 27.41
N ALA A 23 16.88 15.56 27.76
CA ALA A 23 17.59 14.66 26.86
C ALA A 23 16.81 13.37 26.54
N LEU A 24 16.00 12.87 27.48
CA LEU A 24 15.14 11.71 27.25
C LEU A 24 13.89 12.11 26.47
N ALA A 25 13.29 13.27 26.79
CA ALA A 25 12.15 13.81 26.03
C ALA A 25 12.47 13.91 24.53
N LYS A 26 13.63 14.49 24.17
CA LYS A 26 14.09 14.56 22.77
C LYS A 26 14.27 13.20 22.08
N LYS A 27 14.55 12.14 22.83
CA LYS A 27 14.62 10.76 22.29
C LYS A 27 13.24 10.14 22.12
N LEU A 28 12.30 10.45 23.02
CA LEU A 28 10.90 10.01 22.94
C LEU A 28 10.15 10.74 21.82
N GLU A 29 10.49 11.99 21.51
CA GLU A 29 9.97 12.72 20.35
C GLU A 29 10.26 11.99 19.02
N LYS A 30 11.39 11.28 18.92
CA LYS A 30 11.70 10.45 17.74
C LYS A 30 10.74 9.26 17.57
N LEU A 31 10.04 8.87 18.63
CA LEU A 31 8.96 7.88 18.62
C LEU A 31 7.58 8.54 18.43
N GLY A 32 7.52 9.85 18.18
CA GLY A 32 6.26 10.61 18.09
C GLY A 32 5.57 10.84 19.43
N LEU A 33 6.31 10.73 20.55
CA LEU A 33 5.76 10.87 21.90
C LEU A 33 6.11 12.26 22.44
N HIS A 34 5.09 13.07 22.72
CA HIS A 34 5.21 14.46 23.16
C HIS A 34 4.52 14.71 24.51
N ILE A 35 3.34 14.14 24.70
CA ILE A 35 2.53 14.27 25.93
C ILE A 35 2.31 12.92 26.62
N VAL A 36 1.81 12.95 27.86
CA VAL A 36 1.54 11.72 28.64
C VAL A 36 0.53 10.81 27.93
N GLU A 37 -0.49 11.36 27.26
CA GLU A 37 -1.47 10.58 26.50
C GLU A 37 -0.83 9.73 25.39
N ASP A 38 0.23 10.21 24.73
CA ASP A 38 0.89 9.47 23.64
C ASP A 38 1.45 8.12 24.11
N LEU A 39 1.86 8.02 25.38
CA LEU A 39 2.34 6.76 25.97
C LEU A 39 1.24 5.71 26.10
N LEU A 40 -0.02 6.10 26.18
CA LEU A 40 -1.17 5.18 26.21
C LEU A 40 -1.44 4.56 24.84
N PHE A 41 -0.97 5.20 23.77
CA PHE A 41 -1.10 4.72 22.39
C PHE A 41 0.20 4.12 21.85
N LEU A 42 1.28 4.11 22.64
CA LEU A 42 2.49 3.36 22.35
C LEU A 42 2.25 1.86 22.63
N LEU A 43 1.61 1.18 21.68
CA LEU A 43 1.26 -0.23 21.87
C LEU A 43 2.48 -1.17 21.83
N PRO A 44 2.46 -2.28 22.59
CA PRO A 44 3.48 -3.32 22.48
C PRO A 44 3.48 -4.00 21.11
N LEU A 45 4.66 -4.30 20.59
CA LEU A 45 4.87 -5.11 19.37
C LEU A 45 4.62 -6.60 19.61
N ARG A 46 4.94 -7.06 20.81
CA ARG A 46 4.79 -8.45 21.25
C ARG A 46 4.79 -8.52 22.76
N TYR A 47 4.45 -9.71 23.26
CA TYR A 47 4.45 -10.03 24.68
C TYR A 47 5.41 -11.17 24.96
N GLU A 48 6.09 -11.09 26.09
CA GLU A 48 6.92 -12.16 26.62
C GLU A 48 6.26 -12.72 27.88
N ASP A 49 6.07 -14.04 27.91
CA ASP A 49 5.57 -14.68 29.11
C ASP A 49 6.67 -14.76 30.16
N ARG A 50 6.47 -13.99 31.23
CA ARG A 50 7.30 -13.98 32.44
C ARG A 50 6.43 -14.22 33.69
N THR A 51 5.26 -14.81 33.49
CA THR A 51 4.28 -15.10 34.54
C THR A 51 4.50 -16.48 35.13
N GLN A 52 5.10 -17.39 34.35
CA GLN A 52 5.38 -18.76 34.75
C GLN A 52 6.87 -19.07 34.78
N LEU A 53 7.28 -19.88 35.76
CA LEU A 53 8.64 -20.39 35.87
C LEU A 53 8.73 -21.76 35.21
N VAL A 54 9.73 -21.92 34.35
CA VAL A 54 10.10 -23.22 33.80
C VAL A 54 11.19 -23.82 34.67
N ARG A 55 11.02 -25.09 35.07
CA ARG A 55 12.06 -25.83 35.80
C ARG A 55 13.29 -26.02 34.91
N ILE A 56 14.48 -25.85 35.47
CA ILE A 56 15.74 -25.93 34.71
C ILE A 56 15.92 -27.31 34.07
N GLY A 57 15.47 -28.38 34.73
CA GLY A 57 15.50 -29.75 34.19
C GLY A 57 14.56 -29.99 33.01
N ALA A 58 13.57 -29.11 32.78
CA ALA A 58 12.58 -29.23 31.71
C ALA A 58 12.85 -28.27 30.53
N LEU A 59 14.04 -27.64 30.48
CA LEU A 59 14.36 -26.68 29.44
C LEU A 59 14.58 -27.34 28.07
N GLU A 60 14.10 -26.68 27.02
CA GLU A 60 14.32 -27.07 25.63
C GLU A 60 15.16 -26.02 24.88
N ALA A 61 16.02 -26.47 23.97
CA ALA A 61 16.84 -25.57 23.17
C ALA A 61 15.98 -24.75 22.21
N GLY A 62 16.23 -23.44 22.12
CA GLY A 62 15.49 -22.48 21.30
C GLY A 62 14.30 -21.83 22.01
N GLN A 63 13.89 -22.34 23.18
CA GLN A 63 12.81 -21.74 23.97
C GLN A 63 13.29 -20.47 24.71
N ARG A 64 12.46 -19.42 24.74
CA ARG A 64 12.64 -18.28 25.64
C ARG A 64 11.74 -18.46 26.86
N CYS A 65 12.32 -18.50 28.05
CA CYS A 65 11.56 -18.77 29.28
C CYS A 65 12.16 -18.05 30.49
N LEU A 66 11.35 -17.93 31.54
CA LEU A 66 11.76 -17.45 32.85
C LEU A 66 12.17 -18.65 33.71
N VAL A 67 13.35 -18.58 34.31
CA VAL A 67 13.85 -19.60 35.23
C VAL A 67 14.32 -18.92 36.51
N SER A 68 14.23 -19.63 37.64
CA SER A 68 14.80 -19.18 38.91
C SER A 68 15.71 -20.28 39.45
N GLY A 69 16.84 -19.91 40.04
CA GLY A 69 17.75 -20.87 40.65
C GLY A 69 18.77 -20.21 41.56
N GLU A 70 19.32 -21.03 42.45
CA GLU A 70 20.44 -20.67 43.30
C GLU A 70 21.73 -20.61 42.47
N ILE A 71 22.52 -19.56 42.67
CA ILE A 71 23.84 -19.42 42.06
C ILE A 71 24.79 -20.40 42.76
N LEU A 72 25.22 -21.42 42.01
CA LEU A 72 26.20 -22.39 42.48
C LEU A 72 27.64 -21.87 42.35
N LEU A 73 27.90 -21.17 41.25
CA LEU A 73 29.24 -20.69 40.91
C LEU A 73 29.14 -19.45 40.01
N ALA A 74 29.97 -18.45 40.27
CA ALA A 74 30.19 -17.32 39.38
C ALA A 74 31.70 -17.17 39.14
N GLU A 75 32.15 -17.40 37.90
CA GLU A 75 33.57 -17.35 37.54
C GLU A 75 33.80 -16.56 36.25
N VAL A 76 34.96 -15.92 36.16
CA VAL A 76 35.41 -15.28 34.92
C VAL A 76 36.31 -16.25 34.19
N ALA A 77 35.87 -16.70 33.02
CA ALA A 77 36.64 -17.57 32.15
C ALA A 77 37.31 -16.78 31.01
N TYR A 78 38.45 -17.31 30.55
CA TYR A 78 39.16 -16.82 29.38
C TYR A 78 39.26 -17.95 28.36
N ARG A 79 38.34 -17.96 27.39
CA ARG A 79 38.35 -18.88 26.24
C ARG A 79 38.22 -18.06 24.96
N GLY A 80 39.35 -17.50 24.51
CA GLY A 80 39.44 -16.54 23.40
C GLY A 80 39.12 -15.09 23.81
N ARG A 81 37.97 -14.86 24.45
CA ARG A 81 37.59 -13.56 25.05
C ARG A 81 37.14 -13.74 26.50
N ARG A 82 37.31 -12.69 27.32
CA ARG A 82 36.86 -12.67 28.72
C ARG A 82 35.33 -12.81 28.78
N ASN A 83 34.82 -13.74 29.56
CA ASN A 83 33.39 -13.88 29.81
C ASN A 83 33.09 -14.31 31.25
N LEU A 84 31.99 -13.80 31.79
CA LEU A 84 31.47 -14.20 33.10
C LEU A 84 30.50 -15.36 32.90
N LEU A 85 30.72 -16.45 33.62
CA LEU A 85 29.89 -17.64 33.65
C LEU A 85 29.26 -17.75 35.05
N VAL A 86 27.94 -17.76 35.09
CA VAL A 86 27.17 -17.94 36.33
C VAL A 86 26.36 -19.23 36.19
N ARG A 87 26.70 -20.25 36.98
CA ARG A 87 25.94 -21.50 37.00
C ARG A 87 24.86 -21.41 38.05
N ILE A 88 23.64 -21.73 37.66
CA ILE A 88 22.47 -21.74 38.53
C ILE A 88 21.81 -23.12 38.53
N SER A 89 21.16 -23.46 39.64
CA SER A 89 20.43 -24.72 39.81
C SER A 89 19.16 -24.49 40.61
N ASP A 90 18.09 -25.20 40.24
CA ASP A 90 16.81 -25.24 40.97
C ASP A 90 16.57 -26.62 41.61
N GLY A 91 17.61 -27.47 41.61
CA GLY A 91 17.55 -28.86 42.08
C GLY A 91 17.06 -29.86 41.02
N SER A 92 16.40 -29.40 39.95
CA SER A 92 15.96 -30.24 38.83
C SER A 92 16.98 -30.31 37.68
N GLY A 93 17.84 -29.30 37.56
CA GLY A 93 18.90 -29.25 36.54
C GLY A 93 19.85 -28.08 36.76
N GLN A 94 20.81 -27.92 35.85
CA GLN A 94 21.76 -26.81 35.85
C GLN A 94 21.69 -26.00 34.57
N LEU A 95 21.77 -24.68 34.70
CA LEU A 95 21.82 -23.72 33.60
C LEU A 95 23.02 -22.79 33.76
N THR A 96 23.73 -22.51 32.67
CA THR A 96 24.83 -21.53 32.68
C THR A 96 24.39 -20.20 32.06
N LEU A 97 24.44 -19.11 32.82
CA LEU A 97 24.29 -17.75 32.29
C LEU A 97 25.66 -17.24 31.84
N ARG A 98 25.75 -16.77 30.59
CA ARG A 98 27.00 -16.34 29.97
C ARG A 98 26.93 -14.86 29.58
N PHE A 99 27.85 -14.06 30.10
CA PHE A 99 27.98 -12.63 29.76
C PHE A 99 29.35 -12.35 29.13
N PHE A 100 29.36 -11.89 27.88
CA PHE A 100 30.58 -11.45 27.18
C PHE A 100 30.94 -10.00 27.49
N HIS A 101 29.94 -9.18 27.80
CA HIS A 101 30.08 -7.80 28.27
C HIS A 101 29.50 -7.66 29.68
N PHE A 102 30.36 -7.49 30.68
CA PHE A 102 29.94 -7.37 32.08
C PHE A 102 30.78 -6.34 32.83
N SER A 103 30.17 -5.69 33.83
CA SER A 103 30.86 -4.73 34.71
C SER A 103 31.44 -5.43 35.94
N ARG A 104 32.41 -4.80 36.61
CA ARG A 104 32.91 -5.30 37.91
C ARG A 104 31.80 -5.39 38.97
N GLN A 105 30.85 -4.45 38.93
CA GLN A 105 29.69 -4.46 39.82
C GLN A 105 28.81 -5.68 39.57
N GLN A 106 28.52 -6.00 38.30
CA GLN A 106 27.76 -7.18 37.93
C GLN A 106 28.46 -8.47 38.39
N GLN A 107 29.78 -8.56 38.24
CA GLN A 107 30.57 -9.68 38.76
C GLN A 107 30.45 -9.81 40.29
N ALA A 108 30.54 -8.69 41.03
CA ALA A 108 30.46 -8.70 42.49
C ALA A 108 29.05 -9.03 43.04
N GLN A 109 28.02 -8.78 42.22
CA GLN A 109 26.62 -9.06 42.54
C GLN A 109 26.26 -10.55 42.45
N PHE A 110 26.91 -11.32 41.57
CA PHE A 110 26.66 -12.76 41.45
C PHE A 110 27.50 -13.53 42.49
N GLN A 111 26.92 -13.76 43.67
CA GLN A 111 27.55 -14.52 44.75
C GLN A 111 26.89 -15.90 44.89
N ALA A 112 27.70 -16.90 45.22
CA ALA A 112 27.19 -18.25 45.48
C ALA A 112 26.20 -18.23 46.67
N GLY A 113 25.12 -19.01 46.58
CA GLY A 113 24.05 -19.04 47.57
C GLY A 113 22.93 -18.01 47.34
N MET A 114 23.15 -16.98 46.51
CA MET A 114 22.09 -16.06 46.14
C MET A 114 21.17 -16.66 45.08
N HIS A 115 19.88 -16.31 45.12
CA HIS A 115 18.94 -16.70 44.07
C HIS A 115 18.86 -15.64 42.97
N VAL A 116 18.75 -16.11 41.73
CA VAL A 116 18.55 -15.25 40.57
C VAL A 116 17.38 -15.79 39.73
N THR A 117 16.48 -14.89 39.37
CA THR A 117 15.51 -15.14 38.32
C THR A 117 16.03 -14.52 37.03
N CYS A 118 16.05 -15.29 35.94
CA CYS A 118 16.50 -14.80 34.64
C CYS A 118 15.56 -15.22 33.50
N PHE A 119 15.47 -14.36 32.50
CA PHE A 119 14.69 -14.55 31.29
C PHE A 119 15.60 -14.47 30.08
N GLY A 120 15.57 -15.50 29.24
CA GLY A 120 16.44 -15.56 28.08
C GLY A 120 16.14 -16.74 27.17
N GLU A 121 16.79 -16.75 26.01
CA GLU A 121 16.76 -17.88 25.08
C GLU A 121 17.70 -18.98 25.58
N VAL A 122 17.16 -20.18 25.74
CA VAL A 122 17.90 -21.38 26.11
C VAL A 122 18.66 -21.90 24.89
N ARG A 123 19.96 -22.06 25.01
CA ARG A 123 20.84 -22.62 23.98
C ARG A 123 21.55 -23.86 24.49
N ARG A 124 21.87 -24.77 23.57
CA ARG A 124 22.64 -25.97 23.90
C ARG A 124 24.13 -25.65 23.78
N GLY A 125 24.80 -25.50 24.93
CA GLY A 125 26.25 -25.30 25.01
C GLY A 125 27.03 -26.63 24.94
N LYS A 126 28.35 -26.56 25.17
CA LYS A 126 29.23 -27.74 25.30
C LYS A 126 28.96 -28.46 26.64
N GLY A 127 27.89 -29.26 26.69
CA GLY A 127 27.60 -30.19 27.79
C GLY A 127 26.48 -29.76 28.75
N ALA A 128 25.95 -28.54 28.65
CA ALA A 128 24.81 -28.07 29.45
C ALA A 128 24.03 -27.00 28.68
N PHE A 129 22.81 -26.71 29.12
CA PHE A 129 22.07 -25.55 28.64
C PHE A 129 22.74 -24.26 29.10
N GLU A 130 22.65 -23.23 28.26
CA GLU A 130 23.12 -21.90 28.58
C GLU A 130 22.17 -20.80 28.08
N MET A 131 22.15 -19.68 28.78
CA MET A 131 21.54 -18.44 28.32
C MET A 131 22.63 -17.40 28.12
N ILE A 132 22.67 -16.77 26.95
CA ILE A 132 23.65 -15.72 26.63
C ILE A 132 23.01 -14.36 26.86
N HIS A 133 23.62 -13.55 27.73
CA HIS A 133 23.10 -12.22 28.11
C HIS A 133 21.60 -12.21 28.47
N PRO A 134 21.13 -13.09 29.38
CA PRO A 134 19.73 -13.03 29.81
C PRO A 134 19.46 -11.75 30.60
N GLU A 135 18.21 -11.30 30.57
CA GLU A 135 17.73 -10.34 31.56
C GLU A 135 17.64 -11.05 32.90
N TYR A 136 18.10 -10.43 33.99
CA TYR A 136 18.09 -11.06 35.30
C TYR A 136 17.68 -10.10 36.41
N ARG A 137 17.14 -10.67 37.49
CA ARG A 137 16.84 -10.00 38.75
C ARG A 137 17.42 -10.86 39.87
N LEU A 138 18.30 -10.26 40.66
CA LEU A 138 18.78 -10.88 41.89
C LEU A 138 17.70 -10.77 42.96
N LEU A 139 17.44 -11.87 43.66
CA LEU A 139 16.42 -11.95 44.69
C LEU A 139 17.03 -11.60 46.04
N ARG A 140 16.20 -11.06 46.94
CA ARG A 140 16.61 -10.78 48.33
C ARG A 140 16.66 -12.10 49.11
N GLU A 141 17.42 -12.13 50.21
CA GLU A 141 17.43 -13.27 51.12
C GLU A 141 16.00 -13.63 51.56
N GLY A 142 15.63 -14.91 51.40
CA GLY A 142 14.28 -15.43 51.66
C GLY A 142 13.29 -15.35 50.50
N GLN A 143 13.72 -14.90 49.30
CA GLN A 143 12.93 -14.98 48.07
C GLN A 143 13.51 -16.00 47.09
N ASP A 144 12.72 -17.03 46.77
CA ASP A 144 13.18 -18.12 45.88
C ASP A 144 12.85 -17.85 44.40
N SER A 145 11.86 -17.00 44.12
CA SER A 145 11.50 -16.60 42.76
C SER A 145 10.84 -15.22 42.67
N ALA A 146 10.84 -14.64 41.46
CA ALA A 146 10.05 -13.45 41.14
C ALA A 146 9.40 -13.58 39.74
N THR A 147 8.09 -13.79 39.70
CA THR A 147 7.28 -13.75 38.48
C THR A 147 6.63 -12.38 38.30
N ASN A 148 6.10 -12.11 37.11
CA ASN A 148 5.26 -10.95 36.85
C ASN A 148 3.78 -11.34 36.94
N ASP A 149 2.93 -10.40 37.38
CA ASP A 149 1.48 -10.61 37.47
C ASP A 149 0.74 -10.52 36.11
N ALA A 150 1.46 -10.11 35.07
CA ALA A 150 0.96 -9.91 33.71
C ALA A 150 2.04 -10.27 32.68
N LEU A 151 1.61 -10.57 31.46
CA LEU A 151 2.51 -10.74 30.33
C LEU A 151 3.35 -9.48 30.13
N THR A 152 4.63 -9.65 29.80
CA THR A 152 5.58 -8.54 29.75
C THR A 152 5.57 -7.91 28.36
N PRO A 153 5.13 -6.64 28.20
CA PRO A 153 5.09 -6.00 26.89
C PRO A 153 6.50 -5.61 26.41
N ILE A 154 6.69 -5.73 25.10
CA ILE A 154 7.87 -5.25 24.36
C ILE A 154 7.42 -4.15 23.40
N TYR A 155 7.88 -2.93 23.63
CA TYR A 155 7.51 -1.75 22.87
C TYR A 155 8.46 -1.46 21.70
N PRO A 156 8.03 -0.68 20.70
CA PRO A 156 8.96 -0.02 19.78
C PRO A 156 9.97 0.82 20.56
N ALA A 157 11.26 0.71 20.24
CA ALA A 157 12.32 1.43 20.95
C ALA A 157 13.27 2.11 19.96
N THR A 158 13.78 3.28 20.37
CA THR A 158 14.83 4.02 19.66
C THR A 158 16.17 3.90 20.40
N GLU A 159 17.25 4.23 19.70
CA GLU A 159 18.59 4.19 20.27
C GLU A 159 18.67 5.01 21.58
N GLY A 160 19.14 4.36 22.64
CA GLY A 160 19.28 4.97 23.96
C GLY A 160 17.99 5.03 24.79
N VAL A 161 16.91 4.35 24.38
CA VAL A 161 15.71 4.12 25.20
C VAL A 161 15.51 2.61 25.39
N GLN A 162 15.61 2.14 26.63
CA GLN A 162 15.50 0.70 26.96
C GLN A 162 14.07 0.29 27.32
N GLN A 163 13.73 -0.99 27.10
CA GLN A 163 12.40 -1.56 27.39
C GLN A 163 11.94 -1.33 28.83
N GLY A 164 12.83 -1.51 29.82
CA GLY A 164 12.50 -1.27 31.23
C GLY A 164 12.08 0.18 31.50
N ARG A 165 12.66 1.15 30.78
CA ARG A 165 12.28 2.56 30.87
C ARG A 165 10.90 2.79 30.25
N LEU A 166 10.62 2.24 29.07
CA LEU A 166 9.31 2.35 28.42
C LEU A 166 8.19 1.73 29.27
N ARG A 167 8.44 0.56 29.86
CA ARG A 167 7.51 -0.07 30.82
C ARG A 167 7.21 0.84 32.01
N TYR A 168 8.24 1.41 32.63
CA TYR A 168 8.08 2.35 33.74
C TYR A 168 7.32 3.63 33.37
N LEU A 169 7.54 4.18 32.17
CA LEU A 169 6.81 5.36 31.70
C LEU A 169 5.35 5.02 31.39
N THR A 170 5.09 3.88 30.75
CA THR A 170 3.72 3.40 30.51
C THR A 170 2.96 3.10 31.81
N ASP A 171 3.62 2.58 32.85
CA ASP A 171 2.99 2.44 34.19
C ASP A 171 2.53 3.78 34.76
N GLN A 172 3.37 4.83 34.65
CA GLN A 172 2.98 6.17 35.09
C GLN A 172 1.81 6.72 34.28
N ALA A 173 1.80 6.51 32.95
CA ALA A 173 0.70 6.92 32.09
C ALA A 173 -0.60 6.18 32.41
N LEU A 174 -0.56 4.86 32.60
CA LEU A 174 -1.71 4.06 33.01
C LEU A 174 -2.27 4.49 34.38
N HIS A 175 -1.39 4.86 35.31
CA HIS A 175 -1.81 5.39 36.61
C HIS A 175 -2.46 6.78 36.48
N ALA A 176 -1.98 7.63 35.58
CA ALA A 176 -2.64 8.89 35.26
C ALA A 176 -4.04 8.64 34.65
N MET A 177 -4.13 7.70 33.70
CA MET A 177 -5.39 7.28 33.08
C MET A 177 -6.42 6.76 34.09
N GLN A 178 -5.98 6.03 35.13
CA GLN A 178 -6.89 5.56 36.18
C GLN A 178 -7.56 6.71 36.95
N LYS A 179 -6.86 7.84 37.11
CA LYS A 179 -7.40 9.03 37.79
C LYS A 179 -8.26 9.86 36.85
N GLU A 180 -7.85 9.96 35.59
CA GLU A 180 -8.49 10.76 34.56
C GLU A 180 -8.48 9.97 33.26
N PRO A 181 -9.53 9.17 32.97
CA PRO A 181 -9.57 8.36 31.76
C PRO A 181 -9.73 9.25 30.51
N PRO A 182 -9.16 8.85 29.37
CA PRO A 182 -9.40 9.53 28.10
C PRO A 182 -10.88 9.48 27.75
N ALA A 183 -11.39 10.54 27.11
CA ALA A 183 -12.80 10.63 26.74
C ALA A 183 -13.22 9.47 25.83
N GLU A 184 -14.35 8.82 26.12
CA GLU A 184 -14.96 7.86 25.18
C GLU A 184 -15.64 8.63 24.05
N LEU A 185 -15.10 8.49 22.84
CA LEU A 185 -15.55 9.24 21.67
C LEU A 185 -16.45 8.42 20.75
N LEU A 186 -16.40 7.09 20.85
CA LEU A 186 -17.32 6.24 20.11
C LEU A 186 -18.71 6.25 20.76
N PRO A 187 -19.80 6.29 19.97
CA PRO A 187 -21.15 6.12 20.51
C PRO A 187 -21.30 4.77 21.21
N GLU A 188 -21.95 4.77 22.38
CA GLU A 188 -22.18 3.55 23.18
C GLU A 188 -22.95 2.47 22.39
N ALA A 189 -23.90 2.88 21.55
CA ALA A 189 -24.63 1.97 20.67
C ALA A 189 -23.70 1.19 19.72
N VAL A 190 -22.61 1.82 19.24
CA VAL A 190 -21.64 1.18 18.35
C VAL A 190 -20.75 0.21 19.12
N THR A 191 -20.25 0.63 20.29
CA THR A 191 -19.38 -0.24 21.11
C THR A 191 -20.14 -1.47 21.61
N GLN A 192 -21.39 -1.32 22.04
CA GLN A 192 -22.25 -2.44 22.44
C GLN A 192 -22.57 -3.38 21.28
N LYS A 193 -22.96 -2.83 20.11
CA LYS A 193 -23.29 -3.64 18.92
C LYS A 193 -22.12 -4.50 18.44
N LEU A 194 -20.90 -3.99 18.56
CA LEU A 194 -19.68 -4.67 18.11
C LEU A 194 -18.96 -5.44 19.22
N GLY A 195 -19.51 -5.47 20.43
CA GLY A 195 -18.87 -6.13 21.58
C GLY A 195 -17.51 -5.55 21.92
N MET A 196 -17.29 -4.26 21.64
CA MET A 196 -16.00 -3.61 21.88
C MET A 196 -15.86 -3.16 23.34
N PRO A 197 -14.69 -3.40 23.97
CA PRO A 197 -14.40 -2.88 25.30
C PRO A 197 -14.33 -1.34 25.32
N SER A 198 -14.39 -0.75 26.51
CA SER A 198 -14.12 0.67 26.71
C SER A 198 -12.69 1.02 26.30
N LEU A 199 -12.44 2.27 25.89
CA LEU A 199 -11.09 2.72 25.53
C LEU A 199 -10.07 2.48 26.66
N ALA A 200 -10.45 2.81 27.91
CA ALA A 200 -9.56 2.66 29.05
C ALA A 200 -9.23 1.19 29.36
N ASP A 201 -10.21 0.29 29.23
CA ASP A 201 -9.98 -1.14 29.45
C ASP A 201 -9.17 -1.77 28.31
N ALA A 202 -9.41 -1.35 27.06
CA ALA A 202 -8.62 -1.79 25.92
C ALA A 202 -7.14 -1.41 26.08
N ILE A 203 -6.86 -0.15 26.42
CA ILE A 203 -5.50 0.34 26.67
C ILE A 203 -4.86 -0.43 27.83
N ARG A 204 -5.57 -0.57 28.97
CA ARG A 204 -5.05 -1.29 30.14
C ARG A 204 -4.70 -2.74 29.80
N TYR A 205 -5.60 -3.44 29.13
CA TYR A 205 -5.41 -4.83 28.74
C TYR A 205 -4.20 -5.00 27.82
N LEU A 206 -4.05 -4.14 26.81
CA LEU A 206 -2.94 -4.24 25.87
C LEU A 206 -1.60 -3.90 26.51
N HIS A 207 -1.54 -2.96 27.46
CA HIS A 207 -0.30 -2.73 28.17
C HIS A 207 -0.01 -3.79 29.23
N ARG A 208 -1.02 -4.33 29.91
CA ARG A 208 -0.87 -5.31 30.99
C ARG A 208 -1.81 -6.51 30.76
N PRO A 209 -1.55 -7.35 29.75
CA PRO A 209 -2.40 -8.51 29.50
C PRO A 209 -2.27 -9.51 30.65
N PRO A 210 -3.36 -10.12 31.12
CA PRO A 210 -3.30 -11.11 32.19
C PRO A 210 -2.54 -12.37 31.72
N PRO A 211 -2.07 -13.22 32.65
CA PRO A 211 -1.28 -14.41 32.33
C PRO A 211 -1.98 -15.42 31.41
N ASP A 212 -3.31 -15.48 31.45
CA ASP A 212 -4.17 -16.33 30.64
C ASP A 212 -4.61 -15.68 29.32
N ALA A 213 -4.08 -14.49 29.00
CA ALA A 213 -4.38 -13.81 27.75
C ALA A 213 -3.99 -14.67 26.53
N ASP A 214 -4.86 -14.67 25.54
CA ASP A 214 -4.61 -15.32 24.26
C ASP A 214 -3.52 -14.56 23.49
N VAL A 215 -2.28 -15.04 23.64
CA VAL A 215 -1.09 -14.46 23.02
C VAL A 215 -1.17 -14.54 21.49
N GLU A 216 -1.80 -15.57 20.94
CA GLU A 216 -1.91 -15.75 19.49
C GLU A 216 -2.80 -14.65 18.89
N THR A 217 -3.96 -14.39 19.47
CA THR A 217 -4.84 -13.29 19.00
C THR A 217 -4.18 -11.92 19.16
N LEU A 218 -3.43 -11.70 20.25
CA LEU A 218 -2.66 -10.47 20.47
C LEU A 218 -1.54 -10.28 19.46
N GLN A 219 -0.82 -11.35 19.11
CA GLN A 219 0.24 -11.34 18.10
C GLN A 219 -0.32 -11.11 16.69
N ASN A 220 -1.47 -11.71 16.38
CA ASN A 220 -2.15 -11.55 15.10
C ASN A 220 -2.89 -10.20 15.00
N GLY A 221 -3.07 -9.49 16.11
CA GLY A 221 -3.75 -8.20 16.14
C GLY A 221 -5.28 -8.30 16.08
N THR A 222 -5.84 -9.48 16.32
CA THR A 222 -7.27 -9.79 16.19
C THR A 222 -8.01 -9.74 17.52
N HIS A 223 -7.30 -9.50 18.64
CA HIS A 223 -7.93 -9.36 19.94
C HIS A 223 -8.91 -8.17 19.98
N ALA A 224 -10.05 -8.31 20.67
CA ALA A 224 -11.11 -7.29 20.71
C ALA A 224 -10.61 -5.89 21.14
N CYS A 225 -9.63 -5.84 22.05
CA CYS A 225 -8.99 -4.58 22.47
C CYS A 225 -8.20 -3.90 21.32
N GLN A 226 -7.48 -4.67 20.49
CA GLN A 226 -6.77 -4.13 19.32
C GLN A 226 -7.76 -3.73 18.24
N GLN A 227 -8.77 -4.56 17.98
CA GLN A 227 -9.83 -4.28 17.00
C GLN A 227 -10.60 -3.00 17.35
N ARG A 228 -10.90 -2.74 18.62
CA ARG A 228 -11.49 -1.48 19.09
C ARG A 228 -10.61 -0.27 18.78
N LEU A 229 -9.30 -0.35 19.03
CA LEU A 229 -8.38 0.75 18.73
C LEU A 229 -8.21 0.96 17.22
N ALA A 230 -8.05 -0.13 16.47
CA ALA A 230 -7.99 -0.11 15.01
C ALA A 230 -9.27 0.49 14.40
N PHE A 231 -10.45 0.14 14.93
CA PHE A 231 -11.73 0.70 14.49
C PHE A 231 -11.79 2.23 14.64
N GLU A 232 -11.42 2.75 15.81
CA GLU A 232 -11.45 4.20 16.05
C GLU A 232 -10.40 4.93 15.20
N GLU A 233 -9.23 4.31 14.97
CA GLU A 233 -8.21 4.86 14.08
C GLU A 233 -8.69 4.91 12.62
N LEU A 234 -9.22 3.81 12.09
CA LEU A 234 -9.81 3.76 10.75
C LEU A 234 -10.92 4.81 10.58
N LEU A 235 -11.75 4.96 11.61
CA LEU A 235 -12.79 5.98 11.67
C LEU A 235 -12.21 7.41 11.66
N ALA A 236 -11.10 7.65 12.37
CA ALA A 236 -10.41 8.95 12.35
C ALA A 236 -9.90 9.29 10.95
N HIS A 237 -9.23 8.35 10.29
CA HIS A 237 -8.78 8.52 8.90
C HIS A 237 -9.95 8.78 7.95
N TYR A 238 -11.00 7.97 8.05
CA TYR A 238 -12.18 8.10 7.21
C TYR A 238 -12.90 9.45 7.41
N LEU A 239 -13.08 9.90 8.66
CA LEU A 239 -13.66 11.20 8.97
C LEU A 239 -12.81 12.37 8.47
N SER A 240 -11.47 12.26 8.57
CA SER A 240 -10.55 13.27 8.04
C SER A 240 -10.72 13.43 6.54
N LEU A 241 -10.68 12.33 5.78
CA LEU A 241 -10.87 12.33 4.33
C LEU A 241 -12.27 12.82 3.93
N ARG A 242 -13.32 12.41 4.66
CA ARG A 242 -14.69 12.90 4.42
C ARG A 242 -14.82 14.40 4.68
N SER A 243 -14.08 14.96 5.65
CA SER A 243 -14.06 16.40 5.88
C SER A 243 -13.40 17.16 4.74
N LEU A 244 -12.34 16.59 4.13
CA LEU A 244 -11.72 17.14 2.93
C LEU A 244 -12.69 17.13 1.75
N ARG A 245 -13.44 16.04 1.61
CA ARG A 245 -14.49 15.95 0.60
C ARG A 245 -15.61 16.96 0.82
N ALA A 246 -16.09 17.12 2.05
CA ALA A 246 -17.11 18.13 2.36
C ALA A 246 -16.61 19.55 2.09
N LEU A 247 -15.31 19.82 2.27
CA LEU A 247 -14.69 21.08 1.87
C LEU A 247 -14.65 21.23 0.34
N ALA A 248 -14.29 20.18 -0.41
CA ALA A 248 -14.34 20.19 -1.87
C ALA A 248 -15.78 20.35 -2.41
N GLU A 249 -16.79 19.81 -1.72
CA GLU A 249 -18.21 20.00 -2.07
C GLU A 249 -18.71 21.44 -1.81
N THR A 250 -17.95 22.26 -1.06
CA THR A 250 -18.22 23.72 -0.93
C THR A 250 -17.54 24.55 -2.01
N GLU A 251 -16.69 23.94 -2.83
CA GLU A 251 -16.09 24.60 -3.98
C GLU A 251 -17.08 24.60 -5.15
N ASP A 252 -17.10 25.69 -5.92
CA ASP A 252 -17.97 25.80 -7.09
C ASP A 252 -17.35 25.05 -8.29
N ALA A 253 -18.20 24.45 -9.12
CA ALA A 253 -17.84 23.92 -10.43
C ALA A 253 -18.93 24.22 -11.48
N ILE A 254 -18.55 24.16 -12.75
CA ILE A 254 -19.47 24.33 -13.87
C ILE A 254 -20.36 23.08 -13.97
N ALA A 255 -21.65 23.20 -13.67
CA ALA A 255 -22.61 22.13 -13.89
C ALA A 255 -22.76 21.83 -15.39
N LEU A 256 -22.61 20.55 -15.76
CA LEU A 256 -22.67 20.06 -17.14
C LEU A 256 -24.00 19.31 -17.37
N ASP A 257 -25.10 20.07 -17.49
CA ASP A 257 -26.45 19.53 -17.60
C ASP A 257 -26.90 19.22 -19.05
N ASP A 258 -26.31 19.87 -20.06
CA ASP A 258 -26.67 19.72 -21.48
C ASP A 258 -25.84 18.65 -22.25
N GLY A 259 -26.18 18.34 -23.50
CA GLY A 259 -25.38 17.44 -24.35
C GLY A 259 -25.82 15.97 -24.35
N GLY A 260 -27.01 15.67 -23.83
CA GLY A 260 -27.51 14.30 -23.70
C GLY A 260 -27.76 13.59 -25.03
N GLU A 261 -28.17 14.31 -26.08
CA GLU A 261 -28.41 13.73 -27.41
C GLU A 261 -27.10 13.36 -28.11
N GLN A 262 -26.07 14.19 -27.99
CA GLN A 262 -24.73 13.94 -28.54
C GLN A 262 -24.11 12.70 -27.89
N VAL A 263 -24.27 12.56 -26.57
CA VAL A 263 -23.83 11.36 -25.83
C VAL A 263 -24.56 10.12 -26.32
N ARG A 264 -25.90 10.16 -26.47
CA ARG A 264 -26.67 9.03 -26.99
C ARG A 264 -26.26 8.67 -28.41
N GLY A 265 -26.15 9.65 -29.31
CA GLY A 265 -25.71 9.44 -30.68
C GLY A 265 -24.31 8.84 -30.78
N PHE A 266 -23.40 9.25 -29.89
CA PHE A 266 -22.07 8.64 -29.80
C PHE A 266 -22.13 7.17 -29.35
N ILE A 267 -22.88 6.88 -28.28
CA ILE A 267 -23.04 5.51 -27.76
C ILE A 267 -23.66 4.59 -28.82
N ASP A 268 -24.70 5.06 -29.51
CA ASP A 268 -25.38 4.31 -30.57
C ASP A 268 -24.49 4.10 -31.82
N GLY A 269 -23.53 5.00 -32.05
CA GLY A 269 -22.55 4.92 -33.13
C GLY A 269 -21.34 4.02 -32.84
N LEU A 270 -21.20 3.49 -31.62
CA LEU A 270 -20.08 2.61 -31.28
C LEU A 270 -20.19 1.26 -32.02
N PRO A 271 -19.06 0.67 -32.45
CA PRO A 271 -19.05 -0.64 -33.11
C PRO A 271 -19.30 -1.81 -32.14
N PHE A 272 -19.61 -1.52 -30.88
CA PHE A 272 -19.88 -2.47 -29.80
C PHE A 272 -20.91 -1.89 -28.85
N ARG A 273 -21.55 -2.75 -28.05
CA ARG A 273 -22.46 -2.33 -26.98
C ARG A 273 -21.70 -2.19 -25.67
N LEU A 274 -22.07 -1.20 -24.87
CA LEU A 274 -21.57 -1.07 -23.50
C LEU A 274 -22.05 -2.24 -22.64
N THR A 275 -21.22 -2.66 -21.69
CA THR A 275 -21.60 -3.63 -20.66
C THR A 275 -22.54 -3.00 -19.63
N GLY A 276 -23.22 -3.80 -18.81
CA GLY A 276 -24.08 -3.28 -17.74
C GLY A 276 -23.28 -2.48 -16.72
N ALA A 277 -22.06 -2.97 -16.40
CA ALA A 277 -21.14 -2.25 -15.53
C ALA A 277 -20.68 -0.91 -16.14
N GLN A 278 -20.36 -0.87 -17.44
CA GLN A 278 -19.97 0.38 -18.11
C GLN A 278 -21.11 1.39 -18.12
N GLN A 279 -22.35 0.96 -18.43
CA GLN A 279 -23.51 1.85 -18.42
C GLN A 279 -23.77 2.43 -17.03
N ARG A 280 -23.75 1.59 -15.98
CA ARG A 280 -23.89 2.04 -14.59
C ARG A 280 -22.86 3.12 -14.24
N VAL A 281 -21.59 2.90 -14.58
CA VAL A 281 -20.52 3.88 -14.27
C VAL A 281 -20.67 5.16 -15.10
N VAL A 282 -21.11 5.06 -16.36
CA VAL A 282 -21.45 6.24 -17.17
C VAL A 282 -22.57 7.05 -16.51
N ASP A 283 -23.65 6.40 -16.08
CA ASP A 283 -24.78 7.08 -15.44
C ASP A 283 -24.36 7.77 -14.13
N GLU A 284 -23.51 7.13 -13.32
CA GLU A 284 -22.92 7.72 -12.10
C GLU A 284 -22.09 8.97 -12.41
N ILE A 285 -21.23 8.92 -13.44
CA ILE A 285 -20.40 10.05 -13.86
C ILE A 285 -21.28 11.20 -14.37
N LEU A 286 -22.23 10.91 -15.27
CA LEU A 286 -23.10 11.94 -15.84
C LEU A 286 -23.96 12.62 -14.77
N ALA A 287 -24.42 11.87 -13.77
CA ALA A 287 -25.18 12.43 -12.64
C ALA A 287 -24.33 13.35 -11.75
N ASP A 288 -23.04 13.09 -11.59
CA ASP A 288 -22.14 13.96 -10.83
C ASP A 288 -21.69 15.18 -11.64
N LEU A 289 -21.40 15.03 -12.94
CA LEU A 289 -21.04 16.14 -13.83
C LEU A 289 -22.16 17.19 -13.93
N ALA A 290 -23.42 16.79 -13.74
CA ALA A 290 -24.56 17.70 -13.74
C ALA A 290 -24.66 18.56 -12.45
N ARG A 291 -23.81 18.35 -11.44
CA ARG A 291 -23.85 19.11 -10.18
C ARG A 291 -22.92 20.31 -10.21
N ALA A 292 -23.27 21.34 -9.45
CA ALA A 292 -22.51 22.60 -9.35
C ALA A 292 -21.29 22.53 -8.40
N HIS A 293 -20.81 21.33 -8.08
CA HIS A 293 -19.61 21.13 -7.26
C HIS A 293 -18.66 20.16 -7.97
N PRO A 294 -17.33 20.25 -7.76
CA PRO A 294 -16.37 19.39 -8.42
C PRO A 294 -16.69 17.91 -8.20
N MET A 295 -16.69 17.14 -9.29
CA MET A 295 -16.75 15.67 -9.22
C MET A 295 -15.34 15.18 -8.93
N MET A 296 -15.17 14.29 -7.96
CA MET A 296 -13.89 13.67 -7.63
C MET A 296 -14.08 12.16 -7.63
N ARG A 297 -13.86 11.50 -8.78
CA ARG A 297 -14.26 10.10 -8.99
C ARG A 297 -13.12 9.23 -9.48
N LEU A 298 -12.95 8.06 -8.86
CA LEU A 298 -12.03 6.99 -9.24
C LEU A 298 -12.80 5.85 -9.92
N VAL A 299 -12.56 5.66 -11.21
CA VAL A 299 -13.05 4.52 -11.99
C VAL A 299 -12.01 3.41 -11.96
N GLN A 300 -12.41 2.26 -11.42
CA GLN A 300 -11.60 1.06 -11.35
C GLN A 300 -12.16 0.00 -12.30
N GLY A 301 -11.28 -0.79 -12.87
CA GLY A 301 -11.67 -1.96 -13.64
C GLY A 301 -10.44 -2.66 -14.18
N ASP A 302 -10.60 -3.92 -14.56
CA ASP A 302 -9.49 -4.70 -15.09
C ASP A 302 -8.93 -4.12 -16.40
N VAL A 303 -7.72 -4.51 -16.79
CA VAL A 303 -7.11 -4.13 -18.06
C VAL A 303 -8.05 -4.56 -19.19
N GLY A 304 -8.50 -3.62 -20.02
CA GLY A 304 -9.43 -3.91 -21.12
C GLY A 304 -10.92 -3.95 -20.73
N SER A 305 -11.29 -3.55 -19.51
CA SER A 305 -12.70 -3.42 -19.10
C SER A 305 -13.46 -2.26 -19.77
N GLY A 306 -12.80 -1.47 -20.63
CA GLY A 306 -13.42 -0.33 -21.33
C GLY A 306 -13.45 0.99 -20.54
N LYS A 307 -12.53 1.19 -19.57
CA LYS A 307 -12.39 2.49 -18.87
C LYS A 307 -12.27 3.70 -19.83
N THR A 308 -11.55 3.53 -20.94
CA THR A 308 -11.34 4.59 -21.93
C THR A 308 -12.62 5.04 -22.62
N VAL A 309 -13.57 4.13 -22.93
CA VAL A 309 -14.85 4.54 -23.55
C VAL A 309 -15.74 5.28 -22.55
N VAL A 310 -15.71 4.87 -21.28
CA VAL A 310 -16.40 5.60 -20.19
C VAL A 310 -15.86 7.02 -20.05
N ALA A 311 -14.53 7.19 -20.07
CA ALA A 311 -13.92 8.52 -20.08
C ALA A 311 -14.27 9.33 -21.33
N ALA A 312 -14.32 8.69 -22.51
CA ALA A 312 -14.70 9.38 -23.75
C ALA A 312 -16.13 9.94 -23.68
N ILE A 313 -17.08 9.19 -23.12
CA ILE A 313 -18.46 9.66 -22.92
C ILE A 313 -18.49 10.89 -21.99
N ALA A 314 -17.73 10.86 -20.89
CA ALA A 314 -17.61 12.00 -19.98
C ALA A 314 -17.01 13.24 -20.67
N CYS A 315 -15.96 13.06 -21.48
CA CYS A 315 -15.36 14.13 -22.27
C CYS A 315 -16.36 14.74 -23.25
N LEU A 316 -17.11 13.90 -23.98
CA LEU A 316 -18.08 14.37 -24.96
C LEU A 316 -19.21 15.17 -24.29
N LYS A 317 -19.70 14.73 -23.13
CA LYS A 317 -20.69 15.46 -22.33
C LYS A 317 -20.20 16.88 -21.98
N ALA A 318 -18.96 16.99 -21.50
CA ALA A 318 -18.36 18.27 -21.18
C ALA A 318 -18.20 19.15 -22.42
N ILE A 319 -17.67 18.62 -23.52
CA ILE A 319 -17.50 19.38 -24.78
C ILE A 319 -18.84 19.88 -25.32
N ALA A 320 -19.91 19.07 -25.22
CA ALA A 320 -21.25 19.47 -25.64
C ALA A 320 -21.81 20.64 -24.82
N CYS A 321 -21.30 20.89 -23.61
CA CYS A 321 -21.63 22.05 -22.79
C CYS A 321 -20.75 23.29 -23.10
N GLY A 322 -19.91 23.24 -24.15
CA GLY A 322 -19.07 24.36 -24.58
C GLY A 322 -17.89 24.65 -23.65
N VAL A 323 -17.34 23.61 -23.01
CA VAL A 323 -16.16 23.70 -22.13
C VAL A 323 -15.05 22.78 -22.61
N GLN A 324 -13.82 23.07 -22.18
CA GLN A 324 -12.62 22.32 -22.54
C GLN A 324 -12.39 21.14 -21.58
N VAL A 325 -11.77 20.09 -22.13
CA VAL A 325 -11.42 18.86 -21.42
C VAL A 325 -9.95 18.53 -21.60
N ALA A 326 -9.30 18.06 -20.54
CA ALA A 326 -7.92 17.58 -20.59
C ALA A 326 -7.84 16.09 -20.21
N ILE A 327 -7.09 15.31 -20.99
CA ILE A 327 -6.76 13.91 -20.71
C ILE A 327 -5.27 13.77 -20.51
N MET A 328 -4.90 13.11 -19.42
CA MET A 328 -3.52 12.96 -19.03
C MET A 328 -3.12 11.50 -18.84
N ALA A 329 -1.94 11.16 -19.36
CA ALA A 329 -1.32 9.86 -19.20
C ALA A 329 0.18 9.96 -18.83
N PRO A 330 0.75 8.96 -18.12
CA PRO A 330 2.07 9.06 -17.48
C PRO A 330 3.22 9.02 -18.45
N THR A 331 3.02 8.46 -19.63
CA THR A 331 4.04 8.32 -20.67
C THR A 331 3.51 8.86 -21.99
N GLU A 332 4.44 9.32 -22.84
CA GLU A 332 4.08 9.82 -24.17
C GLU A 332 3.38 8.77 -25.01
N ILE A 333 3.82 7.50 -24.94
CA ILE A 333 3.19 6.39 -25.66
C ILE A 333 1.73 6.19 -25.24
N LEU A 334 1.42 6.21 -23.92
CA LEU A 334 0.04 6.02 -23.47
C LEU A 334 -0.82 7.25 -23.82
N ALA A 335 -0.28 8.45 -23.67
CA ALA A 335 -0.96 9.66 -24.10
C ALA A 335 -1.26 9.63 -25.60
N GLU A 336 -0.31 9.20 -26.44
CA GLU A 336 -0.48 9.14 -27.89
C GLU A 336 -1.53 8.09 -28.27
N GLN A 337 -1.56 6.96 -27.57
CA GLN A 337 -2.60 5.94 -27.74
C GLN A 337 -3.98 6.51 -27.43
N HIS A 338 -4.14 7.25 -26.33
CA HIS A 338 -5.39 7.96 -26.04
C HIS A 338 -5.70 8.95 -27.15
N TRP A 339 -4.75 9.80 -27.54
CA TRP A 339 -4.96 10.78 -28.60
C TRP A 339 -5.48 10.14 -29.90
N ARG A 340 -4.87 9.03 -30.35
CA ARG A 340 -5.33 8.29 -31.54
C ARG A 340 -6.75 7.71 -31.37
N ASN A 341 -7.05 7.12 -30.21
CA ASN A 341 -8.38 6.56 -29.94
C ASN A 341 -9.44 7.67 -29.93
N PHE A 342 -9.15 8.79 -29.26
CA PHE A 342 -10.05 9.94 -29.21
C PHE A 342 -10.22 10.58 -30.59
N CYS A 343 -9.15 10.71 -31.40
CA CYS A 343 -9.28 11.19 -32.78
C CYS A 343 -10.23 10.31 -33.60
N ALA A 344 -10.07 8.98 -33.52
CA ALA A 344 -10.92 8.04 -34.25
C ALA A 344 -12.42 8.16 -33.88
N TRP A 345 -12.71 8.49 -32.62
CA TRP A 345 -14.07 8.67 -32.12
C TRP A 345 -14.64 10.07 -32.36
N PHE A 346 -13.83 11.12 -32.25
CA PHE A 346 -14.31 12.50 -32.12
C PHE A 346 -14.18 13.31 -33.41
N GLN A 347 -13.23 12.97 -34.30
CA GLN A 347 -13.13 13.64 -35.61
C GLN A 347 -14.41 13.48 -36.46
N PRO A 348 -15.09 12.30 -36.50
CA PRO A 348 -16.37 12.19 -37.19
C PRO A 348 -17.47 13.11 -36.63
N LEU A 349 -17.32 13.57 -35.38
CA LEU A 349 -18.23 14.51 -34.72
C LEU A 349 -17.82 15.98 -34.91
N GLY A 350 -16.76 16.24 -35.68
CA GLY A 350 -16.22 17.59 -35.90
C GLY A 350 -15.35 18.12 -34.76
N ILE A 351 -14.94 17.27 -33.81
CA ILE A 351 -14.10 17.63 -32.68
C ILE A 351 -12.68 17.12 -32.95
N GLU A 352 -11.71 18.03 -33.03
CA GLU A 352 -10.30 17.68 -33.26
C GLU A 352 -9.50 17.70 -31.94
N PRO A 353 -9.04 16.54 -31.43
CA PRO A 353 -8.25 16.51 -30.20
C PRO A 353 -6.86 17.13 -30.41
N ALA A 354 -6.51 18.10 -29.58
CA ALA A 354 -5.17 18.68 -29.55
C ALA A 354 -4.17 17.76 -28.83
N TRP A 355 -2.96 17.67 -29.36
CA TRP A 355 -1.85 16.92 -28.76
C TRP A 355 -0.91 17.86 -28.01
N LEU A 356 -0.56 17.54 -26.76
CA LEU A 356 0.44 18.28 -25.99
C LEU A 356 1.45 17.35 -25.30
N SER A 357 2.71 17.40 -25.72
CA SER A 357 3.78 16.57 -25.17
C SER A 357 5.10 17.35 -25.01
N GLY A 358 5.99 16.83 -24.16
CA GLY A 358 7.35 17.36 -23.97
C GLY A 358 8.23 17.20 -25.22
N SER A 359 7.97 16.19 -26.04
CA SER A 359 8.72 15.87 -27.26
C SER A 359 8.32 16.66 -28.52
N GLN A 360 7.29 17.51 -28.45
CA GLN A 360 6.83 18.27 -29.62
C GLN A 360 7.83 19.35 -30.07
N LYS A 361 7.91 19.56 -31.39
CA LYS A 361 8.66 20.68 -31.97
C LYS A 361 8.04 22.02 -31.53
N ALA A 362 8.89 23.03 -31.34
CA ALA A 362 8.48 24.33 -30.80
C ALA A 362 7.31 25.00 -31.57
N ALA A 363 7.28 24.90 -32.90
CA ALA A 363 6.21 25.47 -33.71
C ALA A 363 4.85 24.78 -33.48
N ALA A 364 4.82 23.44 -33.53
CA ALA A 364 3.60 22.66 -33.28
C ALA A 364 3.10 22.84 -31.85
N ARG A 365 4.04 22.88 -30.88
CA ARG A 365 3.71 23.17 -29.48
C ARG A 365 3.09 24.55 -29.32
N ARG A 366 3.63 25.59 -29.98
CA ARG A 366 3.07 26.95 -29.93
C ARG A 366 1.65 27.00 -30.48
N GLN A 367 1.41 26.39 -31.63
CA GLN A 367 0.07 26.29 -32.22
C GLN A 367 -0.93 25.58 -31.29
N ALA A 368 -0.51 24.48 -30.67
CA ALA A 368 -1.33 23.79 -29.68
C ALA A 368 -1.65 24.68 -28.47
N LEU A 369 -0.65 25.40 -27.93
CA LEU A 369 -0.86 26.31 -26.80
C LEU A 369 -1.81 27.47 -27.14
N GLU A 370 -1.68 28.05 -28.34
CA GLU A 370 -2.59 29.10 -28.84
C GLU A 370 -4.03 28.58 -28.93
N ALA A 371 -4.24 27.41 -29.55
CA ALA A 371 -5.55 26.78 -29.64
C ALA A 371 -6.16 26.39 -28.28
N ILE A 372 -5.31 26.07 -27.29
CA ILE A 372 -5.79 25.77 -25.93
C ILE A 372 -6.22 27.06 -25.21
N ALA A 373 -5.46 28.14 -25.39
CA ALA A 373 -5.71 29.42 -24.73
C ALA A 373 -6.91 30.18 -25.30
N ASP A 374 -7.21 30.01 -26.59
CA ASP A 374 -8.35 30.67 -27.27
C ASP A 374 -9.62 29.82 -27.35
N GLY A 375 -9.60 28.60 -26.79
CA GLY A 375 -10.74 27.69 -26.76
C GLY A 375 -10.92 26.82 -28.00
N GLY A 376 -10.13 27.01 -29.06
CA GLY A 376 -10.20 26.22 -30.29
C GLY A 376 -9.95 24.73 -30.08
N ALA A 377 -9.15 24.37 -29.07
CA ALA A 377 -8.93 23.00 -28.64
C ALA A 377 -9.94 22.58 -27.55
N GLN A 378 -11.06 21.98 -27.94
CA GLN A 378 -12.10 21.48 -27.04
C GLN A 378 -11.64 20.26 -26.21
N LEU A 379 -10.79 19.42 -26.79
CA LEU A 379 -10.19 18.26 -26.13
C LEU A 379 -8.67 18.32 -26.25
N VAL A 380 -7.97 18.21 -25.13
CA VAL A 380 -6.50 18.19 -25.09
C VAL A 380 -6.04 16.87 -24.51
N VAL A 381 -5.15 16.17 -25.22
CA VAL A 381 -4.52 14.92 -24.74
C VAL A 381 -3.03 15.14 -24.60
N GLY A 382 -2.48 14.78 -23.44
CA GLY A 382 -1.07 15.02 -23.18
C GLY A 382 -0.47 14.26 -22.01
N THR A 383 0.80 14.57 -21.75
CA THR A 383 1.56 14.06 -20.61
C THR A 383 1.64 15.10 -19.49
N HIS A 384 2.60 14.94 -18.58
CA HIS A 384 2.93 15.93 -17.54
C HIS A 384 3.18 17.36 -18.08
N ALA A 385 3.39 17.52 -19.40
CA ALA A 385 3.46 18.82 -20.06
C ALA A 385 2.22 19.70 -19.82
N LEU A 386 1.04 19.11 -19.59
CA LEU A 386 -0.21 19.84 -19.32
C LEU A 386 -0.15 20.68 -18.03
N PHE A 387 0.70 20.32 -17.06
CA PHE A 387 0.86 21.05 -15.79
C PHE A 387 1.77 22.26 -15.86
N GLN A 388 2.58 22.39 -16.92
CA GLN A 388 3.60 23.43 -16.96
C GLN A 388 2.96 24.83 -16.95
N GLU A 389 3.62 25.81 -16.32
CA GLU A 389 3.07 27.17 -16.11
C GLU A 389 2.61 27.85 -17.41
N GLY A 390 3.17 27.46 -18.57
CA GLY A 390 2.81 28.02 -19.88
C GLY A 390 1.54 27.46 -20.55
N VAL A 391 0.78 26.58 -19.90
CA VAL A 391 -0.48 26.04 -20.45
C VAL A 391 -1.66 26.69 -19.73
N ALA A 392 -2.37 27.57 -20.43
CA ALA A 392 -3.57 28.26 -19.96
C ALA A 392 -4.76 27.80 -20.81
N PHE A 393 -5.82 27.35 -20.16
CA PHE A 393 -7.08 26.97 -20.80
C PHE A 393 -8.04 28.17 -20.75
N GLU A 394 -8.89 28.30 -21.75
CA GLU A 394 -9.98 29.28 -21.74
C GLU A 394 -11.06 28.88 -20.73
N ARG A 395 -11.56 27.64 -20.81
CA ARG A 395 -12.67 27.12 -19.97
C ARG A 395 -12.53 25.64 -19.65
N LEU A 396 -11.48 25.25 -18.92
CA LEU A 396 -11.29 23.86 -18.48
C LEU A 396 -12.29 23.45 -17.40
N ALA A 397 -13.13 22.45 -17.69
CA ALA A 397 -14.17 21.98 -16.76
C ALA A 397 -14.04 20.49 -16.39
N LEU A 398 -13.29 19.69 -17.15
CA LEU A 398 -13.08 18.27 -16.85
C LEU A 398 -11.62 17.87 -17.09
N VAL A 399 -11.06 17.15 -16.12
CA VAL A 399 -9.73 16.55 -16.19
C VAL A 399 -9.83 15.05 -15.99
N VAL A 400 -9.35 14.28 -16.96
CA VAL A 400 -9.24 12.83 -16.89
C VAL A 400 -7.78 12.42 -16.67
N ILE A 401 -7.50 11.65 -15.63
CA ILE A 401 -6.16 11.17 -15.28
C ILE A 401 -6.13 9.65 -15.37
N ASP A 402 -5.32 9.09 -16.28
CA ASP A 402 -5.11 7.65 -16.40
C ASP A 402 -3.83 7.20 -15.67
N GLU A 403 -3.89 6.05 -15.00
CA GLU A 403 -2.80 5.47 -14.21
C GLU A 403 -2.23 6.42 -13.13
N GLN A 404 -3.12 6.91 -12.27
CA GLN A 404 -2.83 7.88 -11.20
C GLN A 404 -1.56 7.61 -10.39
N HIS A 405 -1.24 6.35 -10.08
CA HIS A 405 -0.19 6.00 -9.12
C HIS A 405 1.22 6.48 -9.51
N ARG A 406 1.41 6.96 -10.75
CA ARG A 406 2.66 7.56 -11.22
C ARG A 406 2.75 9.09 -11.06
N PHE A 407 1.67 9.74 -10.62
CA PHE A 407 1.60 11.20 -10.50
C PHE A 407 1.60 11.66 -9.05
N GLY A 408 2.39 12.70 -8.77
CA GLY A 408 2.50 13.28 -7.43
C GLY A 408 1.28 14.14 -7.06
N VAL A 409 1.03 14.31 -5.76
CA VAL A 409 -0.09 15.11 -5.23
C VAL A 409 -0.08 16.56 -5.76
N HIS A 410 1.08 17.22 -5.76
CA HIS A 410 1.25 18.59 -6.26
C HIS A 410 0.89 18.76 -7.74
N GLN A 411 1.09 17.72 -8.56
CA GLN A 411 0.73 17.77 -9.96
C GLN A 411 -0.80 17.83 -10.10
N ARG A 412 -1.54 16.99 -9.36
CA ARG A 412 -3.01 16.98 -9.39
C ARG A 412 -3.61 18.35 -9.00
N MET A 413 -3.02 19.01 -8.02
CA MET A 413 -3.44 20.35 -7.60
C MET A 413 -3.20 21.41 -8.68
N ALA A 414 -2.06 21.36 -9.38
CA ALA A 414 -1.77 22.30 -10.46
C ALA A 414 -2.80 22.27 -11.61
N LEU A 415 -3.42 21.12 -11.93
CA LEU A 415 -4.53 21.08 -12.89
C LEU A 415 -5.85 21.58 -12.31
N ARG A 416 -6.11 21.32 -11.02
CA ARG A 416 -7.27 21.87 -10.31
C ARG A 416 -7.23 23.40 -10.30
N ASP A 417 -6.04 23.96 -10.15
CA ASP A 417 -5.81 25.41 -10.11
C ASP A 417 -5.74 26.04 -11.52
N LYS A 418 -5.63 25.24 -12.59
CA LYS A 418 -5.67 25.72 -13.99
C LYS A 418 -7.07 25.93 -14.54
N GLY A 419 -8.08 25.33 -13.91
CA GLY A 419 -9.48 25.67 -14.19
C GLY A 419 -9.89 27.01 -13.57
N VAL A 420 -8.99 27.69 -12.83
CA VAL A 420 -9.30 28.94 -12.13
C VAL A 420 -9.50 30.08 -13.12
N GLY A 421 -10.76 30.23 -13.52
CA GLY A 421 -11.40 31.48 -13.95
C GLY A 421 -12.59 31.80 -13.03
N ALA A 422 -13.42 32.79 -13.39
CA ALA A 422 -14.57 33.26 -12.61
C ALA A 422 -15.71 32.22 -12.39
N GLN A 423 -15.49 30.93 -12.65
CA GLN A 423 -16.53 29.90 -12.81
C GLN A 423 -16.29 28.57 -12.05
N GLY A 424 -15.23 28.46 -11.23
CA GLY A 424 -15.02 27.32 -10.32
C GLY A 424 -13.86 26.38 -10.67
N HIS A 425 -13.78 25.24 -9.98
CA HIS A 425 -12.77 24.19 -10.19
C HIS A 425 -13.27 23.10 -11.16
N PRO A 426 -12.38 22.45 -11.93
CA PRO A 426 -12.76 21.43 -12.89
C PRO A 426 -13.14 20.12 -12.18
N HIS A 427 -14.10 19.39 -12.75
CA HIS A 427 -14.37 18.00 -12.40
C HIS A 427 -13.13 17.13 -12.68
N GLN A 428 -12.87 16.14 -11.83
CA GLN A 428 -11.75 15.22 -11.93
C GLN A 428 -12.23 13.76 -11.99
N LEU A 429 -11.85 13.09 -13.07
CA LEU A 429 -12.07 11.66 -13.29
C LEU A 429 -10.72 10.94 -13.30
N VAL A 430 -10.51 10.04 -12.35
CA VAL A 430 -9.29 9.25 -12.25
C VAL A 430 -9.57 7.82 -12.68
N MET A 431 -8.67 7.22 -13.46
CA MET A 431 -8.75 5.83 -13.88
C MET A 431 -7.52 5.05 -13.41
N THR A 432 -7.73 3.78 -13.06
CA THR A 432 -6.63 2.85 -12.77
C THR A 432 -6.89 1.48 -13.36
N ALA A 433 -5.86 0.86 -13.92
CA ALA A 433 -5.96 -0.51 -14.43
C ALA A 433 -5.67 -1.58 -13.39
N THR A 434 -5.04 -1.24 -12.26
CA THR A 434 -4.91 -2.16 -11.12
C THR A 434 -6.15 -2.04 -10.25
N PRO A 435 -7.03 -3.05 -10.22
CA PRO A 435 -8.16 -3.03 -9.31
C PRO A 435 -7.62 -2.90 -7.89
N ILE A 436 -8.16 -1.99 -7.09
CA ILE A 436 -7.76 -1.85 -5.69
C ILE A 436 -8.86 -2.54 -4.88
N PRO A 437 -8.53 -3.39 -3.87
CA PRO A 437 -9.57 -3.97 -3.02
C PRO A 437 -10.47 -2.85 -2.47
N ARG A 438 -11.79 -3.04 -2.57
CA ARG A 438 -12.77 -1.98 -2.27
C ARG A 438 -12.54 -1.34 -0.90
N THR A 439 -12.24 -2.16 0.10
CA THR A 439 -11.93 -1.73 1.47
C THR A 439 -10.67 -0.86 1.55
N LEU A 440 -9.63 -1.20 0.77
CA LEU A 440 -8.41 -0.40 0.67
C LEU A 440 -8.68 0.91 -0.06
N ALA A 441 -9.44 0.88 -1.16
CA ALA A 441 -9.83 2.08 -1.89
C ALA A 441 -10.64 3.03 -1.00
N MET A 442 -11.55 2.49 -0.20
CA MET A 442 -12.37 3.23 0.76
C MET A 442 -11.58 3.86 1.90
N ALA A 443 -10.42 3.32 2.27
CA ALA A 443 -9.58 3.88 3.33
C ALA A 443 -8.49 4.82 2.80
N ALA A 444 -7.94 4.53 1.62
CA ALA A 444 -6.82 5.25 1.03
C ALA A 444 -7.25 6.41 0.12
N TYR A 445 -8.42 6.30 -0.51
CA TYR A 445 -8.96 7.26 -1.47
C TYR A 445 -10.39 7.65 -1.07
N ALA A 446 -10.68 7.76 0.22
CA ALA A 446 -12.02 8.11 0.71
C ALA A 446 -12.45 9.55 0.33
N ASP A 447 -11.49 10.37 -0.13
CA ASP A 447 -11.72 11.66 -0.76
C ASP A 447 -12.35 11.55 -2.16
N LEU A 448 -12.28 10.37 -2.79
CA LEU A 448 -12.83 10.10 -4.12
C LEU A 448 -14.06 9.18 -4.04
N ASP A 449 -15.08 9.44 -4.86
CA ASP A 449 -16.11 8.47 -5.18
C ASP A 449 -15.53 7.30 -5.97
N THR A 450 -15.92 6.07 -5.65
CA THR A 450 -15.37 4.88 -6.33
C THR A 450 -16.44 4.22 -7.21
N SER A 451 -16.15 4.13 -8.50
CA SER A 451 -16.93 3.38 -9.49
C SER A 451 -16.16 2.14 -9.91
N VAL A 452 -16.85 1.01 -10.02
CA VAL A 452 -16.23 -0.27 -10.39
C VAL A 452 -16.86 -0.81 -11.67
N ILE A 453 -16.01 -1.06 -12.66
CA ILE A 453 -16.34 -1.83 -13.87
C ILE A 453 -15.91 -3.29 -13.61
N ASP A 454 -16.85 -4.07 -13.10
CA ASP A 454 -16.74 -5.49 -12.71
C ASP A 454 -17.08 -6.47 -13.85
N GLU A 455 -17.44 -5.98 -15.04
CA GLU A 455 -17.72 -6.79 -16.22
C GLU A 455 -16.66 -6.57 -17.31
N LEU A 456 -16.26 -7.66 -17.98
CA LEU A 456 -15.44 -7.61 -19.18
C LEU A 456 -16.33 -7.53 -20.44
N PRO A 457 -15.90 -6.83 -21.51
CA PRO A 457 -16.64 -6.79 -22.76
C PRO A 457 -16.89 -8.19 -23.35
N PRO A 458 -18.05 -8.42 -23.99
CA PRO A 458 -18.36 -9.71 -24.62
C PRO A 458 -17.38 -10.04 -25.75
N GLY A 459 -17.02 -11.32 -25.89
CA GLY A 459 -16.09 -11.82 -26.91
C GLY A 459 -14.65 -12.01 -26.43
N ARG A 460 -14.31 -11.60 -25.20
CA ARG A 460 -12.99 -11.83 -24.62
C ARG A 460 -12.89 -13.22 -23.98
N GLN A 461 -11.97 -14.04 -24.47
CA GLN A 461 -11.69 -15.34 -23.85
C GLN A 461 -10.69 -15.20 -22.68
N PRO A 462 -10.88 -15.92 -21.56
CA PRO A 462 -9.94 -15.94 -20.45
C PRO A 462 -8.55 -16.43 -20.88
N VAL A 463 -7.49 -15.78 -20.37
CA VAL A 463 -6.12 -16.19 -20.67
C VAL A 463 -5.76 -17.44 -19.88
N THR A 464 -5.35 -18.50 -20.57
CA THR A 464 -4.91 -19.73 -19.91
C THR A 464 -3.51 -19.52 -19.35
N THR A 465 -3.38 -19.52 -18.02
CA THR A 465 -2.12 -19.22 -17.34
C THR A 465 -1.48 -20.50 -16.82
N ILE A 466 -0.18 -20.72 -17.11
CA ILE A 466 0.59 -21.88 -16.64
C ILE A 466 1.93 -21.45 -16.06
N ALA A 467 2.37 -22.11 -14.99
CA ALA A 467 3.67 -21.87 -14.36
C ALA A 467 4.57 -23.09 -14.57
N ILE A 468 5.76 -22.89 -15.17
CA ILE A 468 6.64 -23.97 -15.62
C ILE A 468 8.09 -23.68 -15.19
N PRO A 469 8.89 -24.68 -14.76
CA PRO A 469 10.31 -24.50 -14.50
C PRO A 469 11.08 -24.02 -15.74
N SER A 470 12.05 -23.13 -15.55
CA SER A 470 12.90 -22.61 -16.63
C SER A 470 13.72 -23.69 -17.35
N THR A 471 13.86 -24.89 -16.79
CA THR A 471 14.50 -26.03 -17.44
C THR A 471 13.73 -26.52 -18.67
N ARG A 472 12.41 -26.28 -18.73
CA ARG A 472 11.54 -26.63 -19.87
C ARG A 472 11.41 -25.49 -20.88
N ARG A 473 12.33 -24.50 -20.85
CA ARG A 473 12.31 -23.36 -21.77
C ARG A 473 12.28 -23.78 -23.24
N GLY A 474 12.98 -24.86 -23.63
CA GLY A 474 12.99 -25.36 -25.00
C GLY A 474 11.59 -25.69 -25.53
N GLU A 475 10.73 -26.32 -24.71
CA GLU A 475 9.34 -26.63 -25.09
C GLU A 475 8.50 -25.37 -25.35
N ILE A 476 8.81 -24.27 -24.64
CA ILE A 476 8.13 -22.98 -24.84
C ILE A 476 8.56 -22.33 -26.15
N VAL A 477 9.83 -22.46 -26.53
CA VAL A 477 10.33 -21.97 -27.83
C VAL A 477 9.62 -22.70 -28.98
N GLU A 478 9.45 -24.02 -28.88
CA GLU A 478 8.66 -24.80 -29.86
C GLU A 478 7.20 -24.33 -29.93
N ARG A 479 6.59 -24.05 -28.76
CA ARG A 479 5.22 -23.52 -28.69
C ARG A 479 5.10 -22.15 -29.36
N VAL A 480 6.09 -21.27 -29.18
CA VAL A 480 6.15 -19.96 -29.85
C VAL A 480 6.25 -20.16 -31.36
N ARG A 481 7.13 -21.06 -31.84
CA ARG A 481 7.25 -21.37 -33.27
C ARG A 481 5.91 -21.79 -33.88
N ALA A 482 5.20 -22.70 -33.23
CA ALA A 482 3.90 -23.18 -33.70
C ALA A 482 2.85 -22.07 -33.75
N ALA A 483 2.74 -21.25 -32.69
CA ALA A 483 1.76 -20.16 -32.65
C ALA A 483 2.03 -19.09 -33.72
N VAL A 484 3.30 -18.76 -33.96
CA VAL A 484 3.69 -17.80 -34.99
C VAL A 484 3.43 -18.35 -36.40
N ALA A 485 3.61 -19.66 -36.62
CA ALA A 485 3.23 -20.31 -37.88
C ALA A 485 1.71 -20.20 -38.18
N GLU A 486 0.88 -20.09 -37.14
CA GLU A 486 -0.56 -19.82 -37.25
C GLU A 486 -0.89 -18.31 -37.43
N GLY A 487 0.12 -17.46 -37.63
CA GLY A 487 -0.03 -16.01 -37.83
C GLY A 487 -0.16 -15.20 -36.54
N GLN A 488 0.14 -15.80 -35.38
CA GLN A 488 0.10 -15.11 -34.09
C GLN A 488 1.45 -14.48 -33.74
N GLN A 489 1.47 -13.69 -32.65
CA GLN A 489 2.68 -13.04 -32.15
C GLN A 489 2.90 -13.34 -30.66
N ALA A 490 4.14 -13.24 -30.20
CA ALA A 490 4.52 -13.56 -28.82
C ALA A 490 5.31 -12.44 -28.14
N TYR A 491 4.96 -12.16 -26.89
CA TYR A 491 5.77 -11.36 -25.97
C TYR A 491 6.68 -12.26 -25.14
N TRP A 492 7.95 -11.88 -25.02
CA TRP A 492 8.93 -12.53 -24.14
C TRP A 492 9.52 -11.51 -23.17
N VAL A 493 9.02 -11.53 -21.93
CA VAL A 493 9.33 -10.52 -20.92
C VAL A 493 10.44 -10.99 -19.99
N CYS A 494 11.50 -10.21 -19.91
CA CYS A 494 12.62 -10.40 -18.99
C CYS A 494 12.50 -9.38 -17.85
N PRO A 495 12.16 -9.78 -16.60
CA PRO A 495 12.06 -8.84 -15.50
C PRO A 495 13.40 -8.19 -15.16
N LEU A 496 13.34 -6.95 -14.67
CA LEU A 496 14.47 -6.28 -14.03
C LEU A 496 14.82 -7.00 -12.72
N ILE A 497 16.10 -7.26 -12.48
CA ILE A 497 16.66 -8.00 -11.35
C ILE A 497 17.50 -7.03 -10.50
N GLY A 498 16.81 -6.19 -9.71
CA GLY A 498 17.41 -5.39 -8.63
C GLY A 498 17.55 -3.89 -8.94
N GLU A 499 18.28 -3.18 -8.07
CA GLU A 499 18.49 -1.72 -8.15
C GLU A 499 19.60 -1.31 -9.15
N SER A 500 20.25 -2.29 -9.80
CA SER A 500 21.34 -2.02 -10.74
C SER A 500 20.87 -2.21 -12.18
N ASP A 501 20.64 -1.10 -12.87
CA ASP A 501 20.29 -1.04 -14.30
C ASP A 501 21.31 -1.73 -15.24
N VAL A 502 22.46 -2.19 -14.71
CA VAL A 502 23.57 -2.80 -15.47
C VAL A 502 23.33 -4.28 -15.77
N LEU A 503 22.88 -5.07 -14.80
CA LEU A 503 22.75 -6.54 -14.95
C LEU A 503 21.51 -6.96 -15.76
N ASP A 504 20.59 -6.03 -16.01
CA ASP A 504 19.23 -6.37 -16.40
C ASP A 504 18.95 -6.30 -17.91
N TYR A 505 19.61 -5.40 -18.65
CA TYR A 505 19.55 -5.46 -20.12
C TYR A 505 20.35 -6.65 -20.67
N GLU A 506 21.41 -7.08 -19.96
CA GLU A 506 22.17 -8.27 -20.35
C GLU A 506 21.27 -9.51 -20.39
N ALA A 507 20.27 -9.61 -19.50
CA ALA A 507 19.30 -10.70 -19.51
C ALA A 507 18.36 -10.63 -20.73
N ALA A 508 17.90 -9.44 -21.11
CA ALA A 508 17.05 -9.24 -22.29
C ALA A 508 17.83 -9.47 -23.60
N GLU A 509 19.06 -8.93 -23.71
CA GLU A 509 19.96 -9.13 -24.84
C GLU A 509 20.35 -10.62 -25.00
N LYS A 510 20.63 -11.30 -23.89
CA LYS A 510 20.91 -12.74 -23.91
C LYS A 510 19.70 -13.56 -24.37
N SER A 511 18.50 -13.20 -23.90
CA SER A 511 17.26 -13.86 -24.33
C SER A 511 16.98 -13.58 -25.80
N TYR A 512 17.23 -12.36 -26.26
CA TYR A 512 17.13 -11.96 -27.67
C TYR A 512 18.09 -12.75 -28.57
N ALA A 513 19.38 -12.83 -28.20
CA ALA A 513 20.36 -13.60 -28.94
C ALA A 513 19.98 -15.09 -29.03
N MET A 514 19.59 -15.67 -27.88
CA MET A 514 19.17 -17.08 -27.81
C MET A 514 17.92 -17.36 -28.65
N LEU A 515 16.91 -16.50 -28.60
CA LEU A 515 15.68 -16.68 -29.39
C LEU A 515 15.93 -16.46 -30.88
N THR A 516 16.81 -15.53 -31.24
CA THR A 516 17.20 -15.30 -32.65
C THR A 516 17.93 -16.52 -33.22
N GLU A 517 18.79 -17.16 -32.43
CA GLU A 517 19.46 -18.40 -32.82
C GLU A 517 18.49 -19.59 -32.89
N ALA A 518 17.55 -19.69 -31.95
CA ALA A 518 16.61 -20.80 -31.88
C ALA A 518 15.43 -20.69 -32.87
N LEU A 519 15.12 -19.49 -33.35
CA LEU A 519 14.01 -19.19 -34.26
C LEU A 519 14.51 -18.44 -35.51
N PRO A 520 15.44 -19.01 -36.30
CA PRO A 520 16.04 -18.31 -37.44
C PRO A 520 15.04 -17.93 -38.54
N GLU A 521 13.89 -18.61 -38.59
CA GLU A 521 12.78 -18.33 -39.51
C GLU A 521 11.91 -17.14 -39.09
N LEU A 522 12.03 -16.65 -37.85
CA LEU A 522 11.21 -15.58 -37.29
C LEU A 522 12.00 -14.30 -37.09
N ARG A 523 11.33 -13.14 -37.23
CA ARG A 523 11.90 -11.86 -36.83
C ARG A 523 11.64 -11.64 -35.35
N VAL A 524 12.73 -11.73 -34.57
CA VAL A 524 12.77 -11.38 -33.16
C VAL A 524 13.14 -9.90 -33.02
N GLY A 525 12.46 -9.17 -32.14
CA GLY A 525 12.74 -7.78 -31.79
C GLY A 525 13.19 -7.65 -30.33
N LEU A 526 13.90 -6.57 -30.02
CA LEU A 526 14.35 -6.24 -28.66
C LEU A 526 13.89 -4.84 -28.26
N ILE A 527 13.28 -4.71 -27.08
CA ILE A 527 12.97 -3.41 -26.45
C ILE A 527 13.39 -3.43 -24.98
N HIS A 528 14.32 -2.56 -24.58
CA HIS A 528 14.73 -2.42 -23.18
C HIS A 528 14.89 -0.96 -22.75
N GLY A 529 14.97 -0.73 -21.43
CA GLY A 529 14.96 0.60 -20.81
C GLY A 529 16.00 1.59 -21.37
N ARG A 530 17.22 1.13 -21.68
CA ARG A 530 18.31 1.96 -22.23
C ARG A 530 18.18 2.36 -23.70
N MET A 531 17.28 1.75 -24.48
CA MET A 531 17.09 2.14 -25.88
C MET A 531 16.55 3.57 -25.98
N ARG A 532 16.91 4.29 -27.03
CA ARG A 532 16.35 5.62 -27.28
C ARG A 532 14.86 5.48 -27.54
N GLN A 533 14.07 6.46 -27.10
CA GLN A 533 12.60 6.41 -27.23
C GLN A 533 12.17 6.15 -28.69
N VAL A 534 12.81 6.83 -29.64
CA VAL A 534 12.60 6.65 -31.09
C VAL A 534 12.81 5.20 -31.56
N GLU A 535 13.76 4.47 -30.98
CA GLU A 535 14.03 3.07 -31.34
C GLU A 535 12.99 2.13 -30.74
N LYS A 536 12.55 2.40 -29.50
CA LYS A 536 11.45 1.68 -28.85
C LYS A 536 10.16 1.81 -29.64
N ASP A 537 9.82 3.04 -30.05
CA ASP A 537 8.60 3.33 -30.80
C ASP A 537 8.62 2.64 -32.17
N LYS A 538 9.77 2.65 -32.87
CA LYS A 538 9.96 1.92 -34.12
C LYS A 538 9.81 0.40 -33.94
N GLY A 539 10.46 -0.17 -32.94
CA GLY A 539 10.37 -1.61 -32.65
C GLY A 539 8.95 -2.04 -32.30
N MET A 540 8.24 -1.22 -31.51
CA MET A 540 6.87 -1.48 -31.12
C MET A 540 5.89 -1.33 -32.29
N GLN A 541 6.08 -0.34 -33.16
CA GLN A 541 5.29 -0.17 -34.38
C GLN A 541 5.49 -1.36 -35.33
N ALA A 542 6.74 -1.79 -35.53
CA ALA A 542 7.05 -2.96 -36.35
C ALA A 542 6.44 -4.26 -35.78
N PHE A 543 6.39 -4.38 -34.45
CA PHE A 543 5.67 -5.48 -33.80
C PHE A 543 4.16 -5.37 -34.03
N LYS A 544 3.56 -4.19 -33.85
CA LYS A 544 2.11 -4.00 -34.11
C LYS A 544 1.70 -4.30 -35.56
N GLU A 545 2.55 -3.98 -36.52
CA GLU A 545 2.34 -4.25 -37.96
C GLU A 545 2.60 -5.71 -38.36
N GLY A 546 3.03 -6.57 -37.42
CA GLY A 546 3.33 -7.97 -37.68
C GLY A 546 4.68 -8.22 -38.37
N LEU A 547 5.52 -7.18 -38.53
CA LEU A 547 6.86 -7.31 -39.10
C LEU A 547 7.81 -8.07 -38.16
N ILE A 548 7.64 -7.89 -36.85
CA ILE A 548 8.31 -8.66 -35.78
C ILE A 548 7.30 -9.64 -35.22
N GLN A 549 7.64 -10.92 -35.13
CA GLN A 549 6.73 -11.96 -34.62
C GLN A 549 6.94 -12.25 -33.13
N VAL A 550 8.17 -12.06 -32.63
CA VAL A 550 8.51 -12.26 -31.22
C VAL A 550 9.17 -11.00 -30.68
N LEU A 551 8.59 -10.40 -29.64
CA LEU A 551 9.16 -9.21 -29.00
C LEU A 551 9.75 -9.55 -27.64
N VAL A 552 11.07 -9.49 -27.54
CA VAL A 552 11.82 -9.61 -26.29
C VAL A 552 11.89 -8.25 -25.64
N ALA A 553 11.45 -8.14 -24.39
CA ALA A 553 11.52 -6.85 -23.72
C ALA A 553 11.58 -6.93 -22.20
N THR A 554 12.05 -5.85 -21.59
CA THR A 554 12.03 -5.71 -20.12
C THR A 554 10.65 -5.28 -19.63
N THR A 555 10.48 -5.06 -18.32
CA THR A 555 9.22 -4.55 -17.71
C THR A 555 8.75 -3.20 -18.25
N VAL A 556 9.51 -2.58 -19.16
CA VAL A 556 9.12 -1.39 -19.93
C VAL A 556 7.90 -1.63 -20.83
N ILE A 557 7.49 -2.88 -21.10
CA ILE A 557 6.21 -3.20 -21.78
C ILE A 557 4.98 -2.88 -20.89
N GLU A 558 5.17 -2.43 -19.65
CA GLU A 558 4.09 -1.81 -18.87
C GLU A 558 3.36 -0.69 -19.65
N VAL A 559 3.96 -0.13 -20.71
CA VAL A 559 3.39 0.94 -21.50
C VAL A 559 2.47 0.45 -22.64
N GLY A 560 1.16 0.40 -22.33
CA GLY A 560 0.06 0.81 -23.22
C GLY A 560 -0.30 -0.03 -24.45
N VAL A 561 0.66 -0.51 -25.23
CA VAL A 561 0.41 -0.85 -26.64
C VAL A 561 -0.43 -2.12 -26.78
N ASP A 562 -1.53 -1.98 -27.53
CA ASP A 562 -2.45 -3.04 -27.89
C ASP A 562 -2.01 -3.70 -29.21
N VAL A 563 -1.74 -5.01 -29.16
CA VAL A 563 -1.43 -5.85 -30.32
C VAL A 563 -2.44 -7.00 -30.36
N PRO A 564 -3.52 -6.89 -31.17
CA PRO A 564 -4.60 -7.88 -31.20
C PRO A 564 -4.15 -9.30 -31.57
N ASN A 565 -3.09 -9.44 -32.37
CA ASN A 565 -2.54 -10.71 -32.83
C ASN A 565 -1.60 -11.37 -31.80
N ALA A 566 -1.29 -10.71 -30.69
CA ALA A 566 -0.44 -11.26 -29.64
C ALA A 566 -1.25 -12.23 -28.75
N SER A 567 -1.01 -13.53 -28.92
CA SER A 567 -1.71 -14.60 -28.20
C SER A 567 -0.86 -15.23 -27.09
N LEU A 568 0.46 -15.06 -27.12
CA LEU A 568 1.39 -15.66 -26.16
C LEU A 568 2.11 -14.59 -25.35
N MET A 569 2.04 -14.71 -24.02
CA MET A 569 2.82 -13.91 -23.06
C MET A 569 3.73 -14.84 -22.27
N ILE A 570 5.04 -14.74 -22.46
CA ILE A 570 6.05 -15.50 -21.72
C ILE A 570 6.75 -14.54 -20.76
N VAL A 571 6.78 -14.89 -19.47
CA VAL A 571 7.47 -14.10 -18.45
C VAL A 571 8.58 -14.94 -17.84
N GLU A 572 9.84 -14.51 -18.02
CA GLU A 572 11.00 -15.13 -17.38
C GLU A 572 11.09 -14.77 -15.89
N ASN A 573 11.71 -15.64 -15.09
CA ASN A 573 11.96 -15.44 -13.65
C ASN A 573 10.74 -14.85 -12.90
N ALA A 574 9.54 -15.38 -13.22
CA ALA A 574 8.28 -14.85 -12.73
C ALA A 574 8.18 -14.87 -11.20
N GLU A 575 8.97 -15.72 -10.51
CA GLU A 575 9.04 -15.75 -9.04
C GLU A 575 9.51 -14.43 -8.40
N ARG A 576 10.19 -13.58 -9.18
CA ARG A 576 10.76 -12.30 -8.74
C ARG A 576 9.82 -11.12 -8.95
N MET A 577 8.80 -11.25 -9.79
CA MET A 577 7.92 -10.14 -10.19
C MET A 577 6.71 -9.97 -9.31
N GLY A 578 6.28 -8.72 -9.10
CA GLY A 578 5.00 -8.29 -8.51
C GLY A 578 3.78 -9.10 -8.97
N LEU A 579 2.81 -9.44 -8.09
CA LEU A 579 1.61 -10.15 -8.57
C LEU A 579 0.77 -9.22 -9.48
N SER A 580 0.64 -7.96 -9.09
CA SER A 580 0.05 -6.88 -9.90
C SER A 580 0.74 -6.71 -11.25
N GLN A 581 2.08 -6.70 -11.28
CA GLN A 581 2.86 -6.58 -12.53
C GLN A 581 2.62 -7.77 -13.46
N LEU A 582 2.66 -8.99 -12.92
CA LEU A 582 2.36 -10.20 -13.68
C LEU A 582 0.92 -10.19 -14.24
N HIS A 583 -0.05 -9.68 -13.49
CA HIS A 583 -1.43 -9.53 -13.95
C HIS A 583 -1.56 -8.49 -15.07
N GLN A 584 -0.88 -7.34 -14.94
CA GLN A 584 -0.83 -6.34 -16.02
C GLN A 584 -0.23 -6.92 -17.30
N LEU A 585 0.88 -7.68 -17.19
CA LEU A 585 1.49 -8.37 -18.33
C LEU A 585 0.55 -9.41 -18.93
N ARG A 586 -0.12 -10.22 -18.10
CA ARG A 586 -1.16 -11.17 -18.57
C ARG A 586 -2.26 -10.45 -19.35
N GLY A 587 -2.70 -9.28 -18.89
CA GLY A 587 -3.72 -8.46 -19.54
C GLY A 587 -3.31 -7.83 -20.89
N ARG A 588 -2.03 -7.94 -21.28
CA ARG A 588 -1.54 -7.49 -22.61
C ARG A 588 -1.86 -8.47 -23.73
N VAL A 589 -2.20 -9.72 -23.42
CA VAL A 589 -2.66 -10.72 -24.39
C VAL A 589 -4.16 -11.00 -24.20
N GLY A 590 -4.79 -11.69 -25.15
CA GLY A 590 -6.22 -12.00 -25.08
C GLY A 590 -7.12 -10.82 -25.44
N ARG A 591 -6.72 -10.04 -26.45
CA ARG A 591 -7.52 -8.94 -27.02
C ARG A 591 -8.23 -9.31 -28.33
N GLY A 592 -7.77 -10.35 -29.01
CA GLY A 592 -8.45 -10.94 -30.17
C GLY A 592 -9.38 -12.11 -29.79
N ALA A 593 -10.01 -12.72 -30.81
CA ALA A 593 -10.85 -13.90 -30.65
C ALA A 593 -10.06 -15.19 -30.36
N ALA A 594 -8.74 -15.18 -30.60
CA ALA A 594 -7.88 -16.34 -30.40
C ALA A 594 -7.62 -16.62 -28.91
N GLN A 595 -7.62 -17.91 -28.55
CA GLN A 595 -7.30 -18.34 -27.19
C GLN A 595 -5.85 -17.96 -26.83
N SER A 596 -5.70 -17.11 -25.82
CA SER A 596 -4.40 -16.59 -25.41
C SER A 596 -3.85 -17.34 -24.20
N HIS A 597 -2.52 -17.44 -24.13
CA HIS A 597 -1.81 -18.16 -23.07
C HIS A 597 -0.77 -17.27 -22.39
N CYS A 598 -0.67 -17.38 -21.08
CA CYS A 598 0.37 -16.74 -20.27
C CYS A 598 1.24 -17.81 -19.62
N VAL A 599 2.54 -17.82 -19.94
CA VAL A 599 3.53 -18.78 -19.45
C VAL A 599 4.45 -18.08 -18.46
N LEU A 600 4.41 -18.52 -17.21
CA LEU A 600 5.25 -18.02 -16.12
C LEU A 600 6.44 -18.98 -15.93
N LEU A 601 7.61 -18.60 -16.46
CA LEU A 601 8.84 -19.37 -16.29
C LEU A 601 9.47 -19.02 -14.94
N TYR A 602 9.76 -20.03 -14.11
CA TYR A 602 10.37 -19.82 -12.80
C TYR A 602 11.64 -20.64 -12.56
N LYS A 603 12.51 -20.13 -11.70
CA LYS A 603 13.70 -20.87 -11.22
C LYS A 603 13.42 -21.50 -9.86
N GLY A 604 13.66 -22.81 -9.75
CA GLY A 604 13.50 -23.54 -8.49
C GLY A 604 14.74 -23.50 -7.59
N PRO A 605 14.61 -23.79 -6.28
CA PRO A 605 13.35 -24.02 -5.55
C PRO A 605 12.61 -22.71 -5.23
N LEU A 606 11.27 -22.74 -5.28
CA LEU A 606 10.43 -21.59 -4.95
C LEU A 606 10.27 -21.44 -3.43
N GLY A 607 10.43 -20.22 -2.92
CA GLY A 607 10.00 -19.87 -1.56
C GLY A 607 8.47 -19.91 -1.42
N ARG A 608 7.96 -19.98 -0.19
CA ARG A 608 6.51 -20.07 0.11
C ARG A 608 5.71 -18.95 -0.56
N ILE A 609 6.15 -17.70 -0.40
CA ILE A 609 5.50 -16.52 -0.97
C ILE A 609 5.48 -16.58 -2.50
N ALA A 610 6.61 -16.92 -3.14
CA ALA A 610 6.68 -17.02 -4.59
C ALA A 610 5.75 -18.10 -5.15
N LYS A 611 5.65 -19.24 -4.45
CA LYS A 611 4.73 -20.32 -4.82
C LYS A 611 3.26 -19.89 -4.72
N GLU A 612 2.89 -19.20 -3.64
CA GLU A 612 1.54 -18.66 -3.47
C GLU A 612 1.18 -17.65 -4.55
N ARG A 613 2.08 -16.71 -4.88
CA ARG A 613 1.87 -15.73 -5.94
C ARG A 613 1.60 -16.35 -7.30
N LEU A 614 2.47 -17.27 -7.74
CA LEU A 614 2.31 -17.94 -9.03
C LEU A 614 1.02 -18.80 -9.05
N ALA A 615 0.63 -19.38 -7.91
CA ALA A 615 -0.62 -20.12 -7.81
C ALA A 615 -1.86 -19.22 -7.95
N VAL A 616 -1.84 -18.01 -7.38
CA VAL A 616 -2.95 -17.05 -7.53
C VAL A 616 -3.20 -16.71 -9.00
N LEU A 617 -2.17 -16.31 -9.74
CA LEU A 617 -2.29 -16.00 -11.18
C LEU A 617 -2.75 -17.18 -12.02
N ARG A 618 -2.38 -18.41 -11.64
CA ARG A 618 -2.83 -19.62 -12.32
C ARG A 618 -4.30 -19.93 -12.07
N ASN A 619 -4.78 -19.67 -10.85
CA ASN A 619 -6.09 -20.12 -10.40
C ASN A 619 -7.20 -19.08 -10.66
N THR A 620 -6.88 -17.80 -10.81
CA THR A 620 -7.88 -16.76 -11.08
C THR A 620 -7.48 -15.82 -12.21
N ASN A 621 -8.46 -15.44 -13.03
CA ASN A 621 -8.33 -14.36 -14.02
C ASN A 621 -8.85 -13.02 -13.52
N ASP A 622 -9.53 -13.00 -12.36
CA ASP A 622 -10.14 -11.80 -11.80
C ASP A 622 -9.08 -10.89 -11.16
N GLY A 623 -8.90 -9.70 -11.76
CA GLY A 623 -7.96 -8.70 -11.28
C GLY A 623 -8.22 -8.19 -9.85
N PHE A 624 -9.48 -8.21 -9.36
CA PHE A 624 -9.79 -7.82 -7.98
C PHE A 624 -9.29 -8.85 -6.98
N VAL A 625 -9.50 -10.15 -7.27
CA VAL A 625 -8.99 -11.24 -6.44
C VAL A 625 -7.45 -11.23 -6.45
N VAL A 626 -6.84 -11.01 -7.62
CA VAL A 626 -5.39 -10.86 -7.72
C VAL A 626 -4.90 -9.70 -6.85
N ALA A 627 -5.52 -8.52 -6.93
CA ALA A 627 -5.09 -7.37 -6.15
C ALA A 627 -5.24 -7.57 -4.63
N GLN A 628 -6.31 -8.23 -4.20
CA GLN A 628 -6.49 -8.61 -2.80
C GLN A 628 -5.37 -9.53 -2.31
N ARG A 629 -5.03 -10.57 -3.09
CA ARG A 629 -3.93 -11.47 -2.76
C ARG A 629 -2.56 -10.80 -2.84
N ASP A 630 -2.34 -9.88 -3.78
CA ASP A 630 -1.09 -9.10 -3.85
C ASP A 630 -0.91 -8.30 -2.55
N LEU A 631 -1.98 -7.66 -2.08
CA LEU A 631 -2.02 -6.90 -0.84
C LEU A 631 -1.78 -7.78 0.40
N GLU A 632 -2.40 -8.96 0.48
CA GLU A 632 -2.17 -9.93 1.56
C GLU A 632 -0.71 -10.40 1.62
N LEU A 633 -0.09 -10.61 0.45
CA LEU A 633 1.26 -11.17 0.34
C LEU A 633 2.37 -10.12 0.51
N ARG A 634 2.14 -8.88 0.08
CA ARG A 634 3.11 -7.76 0.19
C ARG A 634 2.93 -6.92 1.45
N GLY A 635 1.71 -6.85 1.98
CA GLY A 635 1.31 -5.87 2.98
C GLY A 635 0.97 -4.49 2.37
N PRO A 636 0.30 -3.60 3.13
CA PRO A 636 -0.29 -2.37 2.60
C PRO A 636 0.72 -1.25 2.25
N GLY A 637 1.97 -1.33 2.73
CA GLY A 637 2.96 -0.26 2.59
C GLY A 637 3.41 0.04 1.15
N GLU A 638 3.47 -0.95 0.27
CA GLU A 638 3.87 -0.73 -1.14
C GLU A 638 2.74 -0.13 -2.00
N LEU A 639 1.50 -0.59 -1.82
CA LEU A 639 0.36 -0.17 -2.66
C LEU A 639 -0.07 1.28 -2.41
N LEU A 640 0.11 1.76 -1.18
CA LEU A 640 -0.17 3.14 -0.81
C LEU A 640 1.00 4.08 -1.11
N GLY A 641 2.13 3.53 -1.58
CA GLY A 641 3.36 4.27 -1.76
C GLY A 641 3.78 4.90 -0.45
N THR A 642 4.50 4.17 0.41
CA THR A 642 5.26 4.78 1.50
C THR A 642 6.01 6.01 0.97
N ARG A 643 5.55 7.21 1.33
CA ARG A 643 5.91 8.58 0.86
C ARG A 643 4.93 9.31 -0.07
N GLN A 644 3.70 8.85 -0.29
CA GLN A 644 2.66 9.77 -0.77
C GLN A 644 2.41 10.83 0.31
N THR A 645 2.77 12.07 -0.03
CA THR A 645 2.85 13.23 0.84
C THR A 645 1.52 13.53 1.53
N GLY A 646 1.47 13.42 2.86
CA GLY A 646 0.50 14.15 3.70
C GLY A 646 -0.42 13.31 4.60
N LEU A 647 -0.59 12.00 4.38
CA LEU A 647 -1.42 11.17 5.27
C LEU A 647 -0.57 10.49 6.36
N PRO A 648 -0.97 10.56 7.65
CA PRO A 648 -0.27 9.86 8.74
C PRO A 648 -0.29 8.34 8.55
N ASP A 649 0.76 7.65 9.00
CA ASP A 649 0.76 6.19 9.07
C ASP A 649 -0.23 5.68 10.12
N TYR A 650 -0.83 4.52 9.87
CA TYR A 650 -1.66 3.83 10.86
C TYR A 650 -0.78 3.27 12.00
N ARG A 651 -1.12 3.58 13.25
CA ARG A 651 -0.41 3.15 14.47
C ARG A 651 -0.84 1.76 14.93
N VAL A 652 -2.12 1.41 14.74
CA VAL A 652 -2.73 0.18 15.27
C VAL A 652 -3.45 -0.61 14.18
N ALA A 653 -4.20 0.08 13.33
CA ALA A 653 -4.96 -0.53 12.27
C ALA A 653 -4.04 -1.08 11.17
N ASN A 654 -4.42 -2.22 10.64
CA ASN A 654 -3.84 -2.78 9.43
C ASN A 654 -4.97 -2.93 8.42
N LEU A 655 -4.90 -2.19 7.32
CA LEU A 655 -5.97 -2.11 6.32
C LEU A 655 -6.38 -3.46 5.71
N VAL A 656 -5.49 -4.46 5.74
CA VAL A 656 -5.77 -5.80 5.24
C VAL A 656 -6.46 -6.63 6.32
N ARG A 657 -5.85 -6.70 7.51
CA ARG A 657 -6.38 -7.45 8.66
C ARG A 657 -7.75 -6.93 9.07
N ASP A 658 -7.90 -5.61 9.11
CA ASP A 658 -9.06 -4.91 9.66
C ASP A 658 -10.04 -4.45 8.56
N ALA A 659 -9.89 -4.96 7.33
CA ALA A 659 -10.73 -4.61 6.20
C ALA A 659 -12.24 -4.82 6.50
N GLU A 660 -12.57 -5.84 7.28
CA GLU A 660 -13.94 -6.19 7.67
C GLU A 660 -14.58 -5.14 8.61
N LEU A 661 -13.78 -4.27 9.25
CA LEU A 661 -14.29 -3.18 10.09
C LEU A 661 -14.86 -2.02 9.25
N MET A 662 -14.38 -1.85 8.00
CA MET A 662 -14.67 -0.68 7.16
C MET A 662 -16.17 -0.41 6.90
N PRO A 663 -17.02 -1.42 6.60
CA PRO A 663 -18.45 -1.17 6.43
C PRO A 663 -19.08 -0.52 7.67
N GLN A 664 -18.67 -0.96 8.85
CA GLN A 664 -19.19 -0.45 10.10
C GLN A 664 -18.57 0.90 10.48
N VAL A 665 -17.32 1.16 10.09
CA VAL A 665 -16.70 2.49 10.14
C VAL A 665 -17.53 3.51 9.36
N GLN A 666 -17.98 3.18 8.14
CA GLN A 666 -18.81 4.09 7.33
C GLN A 666 -20.15 4.42 7.99
N VAL A 667 -20.86 3.40 8.48
CA VAL A 667 -22.14 3.59 9.19
C VAL A 667 -21.94 4.48 10.42
N THR A 668 -20.87 4.23 11.18
CA THR A 668 -20.53 5.00 12.38
C THR A 668 -20.13 6.45 12.04
N ALA A 669 -19.38 6.65 10.96
CA ALA A 669 -19.00 7.97 10.49
C ALA A 669 -20.22 8.80 10.04
N ALA A 670 -21.22 8.16 9.42
CA ALA A 670 -22.49 8.82 9.08
C ALA A 670 -23.23 9.30 10.33
N GLU A 671 -23.27 8.48 11.39
CA GLU A 671 -23.88 8.83 12.68
C GLU A 671 -23.11 9.97 13.38
N ILE A 672 -21.78 9.86 13.47
CA ILE A 672 -20.92 10.85 14.14
C ILE A 672 -20.86 12.18 13.36
N GLY A 673 -21.04 12.16 12.04
CA GLY A 673 -21.08 13.37 11.22
C GLY A 673 -22.13 14.40 11.66
N ARG A 674 -23.15 13.98 12.43
CA ARG A 674 -24.13 14.88 13.07
C ARG A 674 -23.55 15.73 14.21
N SER A 675 -22.36 15.40 14.70
CA SER A 675 -21.65 16.08 15.79
C SER A 675 -20.21 16.42 15.37
N PRO A 676 -19.99 17.56 14.68
CA PRO A 676 -18.67 17.96 14.18
C PRO A 676 -17.58 18.01 15.26
N ALA A 677 -17.93 18.42 16.48
CA ALA A 677 -16.99 18.46 17.61
C ALA A 677 -16.45 17.07 17.99
N ARG A 678 -17.31 16.03 17.93
CA ARG A 678 -16.92 14.64 18.21
C ARG A 678 -16.07 14.08 17.07
N ALA A 679 -16.43 14.34 15.82
CA ALA A 679 -15.61 13.96 14.67
C ALA A 679 -14.20 14.58 14.75
N ALA A 680 -14.12 15.88 15.04
CA ALA A 680 -12.84 16.57 15.19
C ALA A 680 -12.00 16.05 16.37
N ALA A 681 -12.64 15.61 17.46
CA ALA A 681 -11.94 15.00 18.59
C ALA A 681 -11.34 13.63 18.23
N ILE A 682 -12.08 12.78 17.49
CA ILE A 682 -11.59 11.48 17.02
C ILE A 682 -10.41 11.67 16.06
N VAL A 683 -10.56 12.58 15.09
CA VAL A 683 -9.49 12.95 14.15
C VAL A 683 -8.24 13.43 14.90
N ARG A 684 -8.41 14.32 15.88
CA ARG A 684 -7.29 14.87 16.66
C ARG A 684 -6.55 13.82 17.47
N ARG A 685 -7.26 12.85 18.08
CA ARG A 685 -6.63 11.78 18.88
C ARG A 685 -5.63 10.96 18.06
N TRP A 686 -5.98 10.61 16.83
CA TRP A 686 -5.18 9.71 15.99
C TRP A 686 -4.24 10.44 15.04
N LEU A 687 -4.72 11.52 14.43
CA LEU A 687 -3.99 12.27 13.40
C LEU A 687 -3.36 13.57 13.94
N GLY A 688 -3.65 13.99 15.17
CA GLY A 688 -3.15 15.28 15.69
C GLY A 688 -3.60 16.47 14.85
N ASP A 689 -2.74 17.48 14.73
CA ASP A 689 -2.98 18.66 13.86
C ASP A 689 -2.76 18.36 12.36
N ALA A 690 -2.19 17.18 12.02
CA ALA A 690 -2.04 16.71 10.66
C ALA A 690 -3.38 16.40 9.97
N GLY A 691 -4.49 16.28 10.70
CA GLY A 691 -5.83 16.14 10.11
C GLY A 691 -6.30 17.35 9.27
N ARG A 692 -5.54 18.46 9.23
CA ARG A 692 -5.88 19.69 8.49
C ARG A 692 -5.26 19.80 7.08
N TYR A 693 -4.57 18.77 6.57
CA TYR A 693 -3.73 18.86 5.36
C TYR A 693 -4.47 19.08 4.01
N GLY A 694 -5.72 19.52 4.01
CA GLY A 694 -6.49 19.83 2.79
C GLY A 694 -6.11 21.12 2.05
N LYS A 695 -5.08 21.86 2.48
CA LYS A 695 -4.73 23.18 1.93
C LYS A 695 -3.29 23.32 1.46
N VAL A 696 -2.59 22.23 1.12
CA VAL A 696 -1.23 22.30 0.56
C VAL A 696 -1.14 21.58 -0.76
#